data_AF-A0A7N5JD20-F1
#
_entry.id   AF-A0A7N5JD20-F1
#
_cell.length_a   1.000
_cell.length_b   1.000
_cell.length_c   1.000
_cell.angle_alpha   90.00
_cell.angle_beta   90.00
_cell.angle_gamma   90.00
#
_symmetry.space_group_name_H-M   'P 1'
#
loop_
_entity.id
_entity.type
_entity.pdbx_description
1 polymer ?
#
loop_
_entity_poly.entity_id
_entity_poly.type
_entity_poly.pdbx_seq_one_letter_code
_entity_poly.pdbx_strand_id
1 'polypeptide(L)'
;MTPVPGGTDCQRDPGARRQHPPELEAPHRRARGRGREGGREEAREGGREEEREGGREATSCDPLPCSFKRPQAAERPQSQLRALGEPEPAAPGESVRAPCVLVPSSPRSHTPEVLQRPERRQGRRERERREGKKHTLKHLFQGGKKKGGAKMAGAIIENMSTKKLCVVGGILLVFQIIAFLVGGLIAPGPTTAVSYMSVKCVDVRKNHHKTKWLMPWGPNQCDKIRDIEEAIPREIEANDIVFSVHIPLPSMEMSPWFQFMLFILQLDIAFKLNNQIRENAEVSMDVSLAYRDDMFAEWTEMAHERVPRKLKCTFTSPKTPEYEGRYYECDVLPFMEIGSVAHKYYLLNIRLPVNEKKKINVGIGEIKDIQLVGIHQNGGFTKVWFAMKTFLTPSIFIIMVWYWRRITMMSRPPVLLEKVIFALGISMTFINIPVEWFSIGFDWTWMLLFGDIRQGIFYAMLLSFWIIFCGEHMMDQHERNHIAGYWKQVGPIAVGSFCLFIFDMCERGVQLTNPFYSIWTTDVGTELAMAFIIVAGICLCLYFLFLCFMVFQVFRNISGKQSSLPAMSKVRRLHYEGLIFRFKFLMLITLACAAMTVIFFIVSQVTEGHWKWGGVTVQVNSAFFTGIYGMWNLYVFALMFLYAPSHKNYGEDQSNATISESHDELKLSFYLMESNTKRSPTI
;
A
#
# COMPACT_ATOMS: atom_id res chain seq x y z
N MET A 1 32.52 65.67 22.53
CA MET A 1 32.89 66.09 23.90
C MET A 1 33.30 64.84 24.67
N THR A 2 34.43 64.88 25.37
CA THR A 2 34.92 63.84 26.30
C THR A 2 34.50 64.20 27.74
N PRO A 3 34.62 63.32 28.77
CA PRO A 3 35.92 62.87 29.31
C PRO A 3 36.28 61.38 29.06
N VAL A 4 37.58 61.08 29.27
CA VAL A 4 38.42 59.91 28.91
C VAL A 4 39.74 60.06 29.74
N PRO A 5 40.70 59.10 29.95
CA PRO A 5 40.79 57.62 29.76
C PRO A 5 41.26 56.81 31.01
N GLY A 6 41.36 55.49 30.82
CA GLY A 6 42.49 54.63 31.23
C GLY A 6 42.28 53.22 30.65
N GLY A 7 43.20 52.50 29.98
CA GLY A 7 44.65 52.67 29.74
C GLY A 7 45.44 51.56 30.45
N THR A 8 46.32 50.75 29.82
CA THR A 8 46.89 50.71 28.44
C THR A 8 47.59 49.34 28.19
N ASP A 9 47.66 48.88 26.92
CA ASP A 9 48.81 48.20 26.26
C ASP A 9 49.38 46.84 26.78
N CYS A 10 50.11 45.98 26.01
CA CYS A 10 50.26 45.81 24.54
C CYS A 10 50.93 44.44 24.16
N GLN A 11 50.63 43.95 22.94
CA GLN A 11 51.53 43.33 21.93
C GLN A 11 52.29 41.96 22.10
N ARG A 12 52.27 41.22 20.96
CA ARG A 12 53.39 40.50 20.26
C ARG A 12 53.84 39.06 20.65
N ASP A 13 53.62 38.15 19.68
CA ASP A 13 54.55 37.09 19.21
C ASP A 13 55.99 37.63 18.95
N PRO A 14 57.09 36.82 19.00
CA PRO A 14 57.20 35.55 18.24
C PRO A 14 58.16 34.41 18.73
N GLY A 15 57.95 33.20 18.22
CA GLY A 15 59.00 32.49 17.44
C GLY A 15 60.09 31.58 18.08
N ALA A 16 59.84 30.26 18.07
CA ALA A 16 60.71 29.17 17.55
C ALA A 16 61.92 28.52 18.33
N ARG A 17 62.08 27.21 18.06
CA ARG A 17 63.28 26.29 18.10
C ARG A 17 63.76 25.57 19.40
N ARG A 18 63.44 24.25 19.42
CA ARG A 18 64.33 23.03 19.43
C ARG A 18 65.29 22.67 20.62
N GLN A 19 65.33 21.33 20.87
CA GLN A 19 66.45 20.41 21.27
C GLN A 19 66.49 19.70 22.65
N HIS A 20 66.50 18.34 22.56
CA HIS A 20 66.95 17.20 23.41
C HIS A 20 68.13 17.38 24.40
N PRO A 21 68.56 16.37 25.23
CA PRO A 21 68.00 15.05 25.67
C PRO A 21 67.84 15.05 27.23
N PRO A 22 68.21 14.05 28.08
CA PRO A 22 68.22 12.56 28.10
C PRO A 22 67.27 11.98 29.22
N GLU A 23 67.07 10.68 29.55
CA GLU A 23 67.63 9.33 29.21
C GLU A 23 68.67 8.69 30.20
N LEU A 24 68.22 7.77 31.09
CA LEU A 24 68.91 6.71 31.92
C LEU A 24 67.84 6.05 32.84
N GLU A 25 67.88 4.81 33.39
CA GLU A 25 68.55 3.53 33.07
C GLU A 25 67.80 2.35 33.78
N ALA A 26 68.14 1.08 33.53
CA ALA A 26 67.53 -0.13 34.16
C ALA A 26 68.53 -0.87 35.10
N PRO A 27 68.16 -1.95 35.85
CA PRO A 27 68.32 -3.31 35.28
C PRO A 27 67.51 -4.52 35.87
N HIS A 28 67.56 -5.62 35.10
CA HIS A 28 67.18 -7.04 35.30
C HIS A 28 67.13 -7.75 36.68
N ARG A 29 66.23 -8.77 36.78
CA ARG A 29 66.49 -10.26 36.83
C ARG A 29 65.15 -11.03 36.68
N ARG A 30 64.93 -12.08 35.86
CA ARG A 30 65.49 -13.48 35.75
C ARG A 30 65.31 -14.33 37.04
N ALA A 31 64.84 -15.60 37.04
CA ALA A 31 64.30 -16.49 35.99
C ALA A 31 63.74 -17.86 36.54
N ARG A 32 63.02 -18.63 35.69
CA ARG A 32 62.88 -20.13 35.62
C ARG A 32 62.21 -20.98 36.73
N GLY A 33 61.43 -21.98 36.29
CA GLY A 33 61.07 -23.24 37.00
C GLY A 33 59.57 -23.59 36.87
N ARG A 34 59.03 -24.51 36.04
CA ARG A 34 59.41 -25.79 35.37
C ARG A 34 58.82 -27.04 36.08
N GLY A 35 57.82 -27.66 35.46
CA GLY A 35 57.33 -29.03 35.75
C GLY A 35 56.05 -29.13 36.61
N ARG A 36 55.30 -30.26 36.61
CA ARG A 36 55.24 -31.39 35.64
C ARG A 36 54.06 -32.32 36.03
N GLU A 37 53.48 -33.03 35.04
CA GLU A 37 52.65 -34.26 35.19
C GLU A 37 51.34 -34.18 36.04
N GLY A 38 50.29 -34.96 35.75
CA GLY A 38 50.02 -35.77 34.56
C GLY A 38 48.88 -36.80 34.71
N GLY A 39 48.07 -36.98 33.66
CA GLY A 39 47.17 -38.14 33.48
C GLY A 39 45.74 -38.02 34.06
N ARG A 40 44.76 -38.85 33.63
CA ARG A 40 44.78 -39.79 32.48
C ARG A 40 43.36 -40.33 32.16
N GLU A 41 43.08 -40.61 30.87
CA GLU A 41 42.11 -41.60 30.31
C GLU A 41 40.61 -41.55 30.72
N GLU A 42 39.62 -42.05 29.95
CA GLU A 42 39.36 -42.21 28.49
C GLU A 42 37.79 -42.19 28.36
N ALA A 43 37.05 -42.38 27.26
CA ALA A 43 37.31 -42.86 25.90
C ALA A 43 36.22 -42.34 24.91
N ARG A 44 36.60 -42.25 23.62
CA ARG A 44 35.90 -42.75 22.39
C ARG A 44 34.41 -42.39 22.10
N GLU A 45 33.94 -42.38 20.84
CA GLU A 45 34.56 -42.78 19.56
C GLU A 45 33.99 -42.04 18.33
N GLY A 46 34.85 -41.73 17.34
CA GLY A 46 34.54 -41.59 15.90
C GLY A 46 33.80 -40.32 15.39
N GLY A 47 34.14 -39.75 14.23
CA GLY A 47 35.29 -39.97 13.33
C GLY A 47 35.06 -39.45 11.89
N ARG A 48 36.15 -39.08 11.20
CA ARG A 48 36.27 -38.63 9.78
C ARG A 48 35.71 -37.23 9.42
N GLU A 49 36.29 -36.47 8.49
CA GLU A 49 37.62 -36.48 7.83
C GLU A 49 37.97 -35.05 7.33
N GLU A 50 39.22 -34.81 6.89
CA GLU A 50 39.73 -33.52 6.34
C GLU A 50 39.18 -33.24 4.92
N GLU A 51 39.27 -32.06 4.28
CA GLU A 51 40.46 -31.20 3.94
C GLU A 51 40.05 -29.72 3.72
N ARG A 52 40.82 -28.71 4.19
CA ARG A 52 41.91 -27.92 3.51
C ARG A 52 41.46 -27.03 2.33
N GLU A 53 42.04 -25.85 2.05
CA GLU A 53 43.17 -25.11 2.66
C GLU A 53 43.13 -23.59 2.36
N GLY A 54 43.79 -22.77 3.19
CA GLY A 54 44.25 -21.39 2.87
C GLY A 54 43.23 -20.24 2.97
N GLY A 55 43.57 -19.04 3.44
CA GLY A 55 44.78 -18.56 4.13
C GLY A 55 45.31 -17.19 3.62
N ARG A 56 45.74 -16.31 4.55
CA ARG A 56 46.30 -14.94 4.36
C ARG A 56 45.29 -13.84 4.00
N GLU A 57 45.49 -12.56 4.36
CA GLU A 57 46.24 -11.90 5.46
C GLU A 57 45.65 -10.46 5.67
N ALA A 58 46.10 -9.73 6.69
CA ALA A 58 45.50 -8.44 7.09
C ALA A 58 46.30 -7.18 6.67
N THR A 59 45.62 -6.04 6.52
CA THR A 59 46.05 -4.61 6.64
C THR A 59 44.83 -3.75 6.23
N SER A 60 44.19 -2.89 7.03
CA SER A 60 44.61 -1.69 7.80
C SER A 60 45.00 -0.47 6.94
N CYS A 61 44.13 0.56 6.89
CA CYS A 61 44.43 1.98 7.20
C CYS A 61 43.30 2.95 6.78
N ASP A 62 43.30 4.14 7.38
CA ASP A 62 42.24 5.15 7.36
C ASP A 62 42.27 6.16 6.17
N PRO A 63 41.19 6.95 5.94
CA PRO A 63 41.00 7.74 4.71
C PRO A 63 41.58 9.17 4.75
N LEU A 64 41.68 9.79 3.57
CA LEU A 64 41.94 11.23 3.38
C LEU A 64 40.95 11.88 2.38
N PRO A 65 40.69 13.19 2.47
CA PRO A 65 39.52 13.83 1.86
C PRO A 65 39.75 14.49 0.50
N CYS A 66 38.67 14.67 -0.27
CA CYS A 66 38.62 15.53 -1.45
C CYS A 66 37.63 16.68 -1.26
N SER A 67 38.16 17.92 -1.20
CA SER A 67 37.37 19.15 -1.23
C SER A 67 37.35 19.73 -2.64
N PHE A 68 36.21 20.19 -3.14
CA PHE A 68 36.12 20.95 -4.38
C PHE A 68 35.16 22.15 -4.32
N LYS A 69 35.48 23.17 -5.13
CA LYS A 69 35.05 24.56 -4.93
C LYS A 69 33.71 24.90 -5.59
N ARG A 70 32.94 25.80 -4.96
CA ARG A 70 32.00 26.68 -5.68
C ARG A 70 32.75 27.67 -6.56
N PRO A 71 32.25 27.99 -7.76
CA PRO A 71 32.39 29.30 -8.36
C PRO A 71 31.35 30.27 -7.79
N GLN A 72 31.73 31.52 -7.57
CA GLN A 72 30.79 32.65 -7.58
C GLN A 72 30.87 33.30 -8.97
N ALA A 73 29.72 33.71 -9.50
CA ALA A 73 29.62 34.69 -10.57
C ALA A 73 28.48 35.64 -10.18
N ALA A 74 28.68 36.94 -10.33
CA ALA A 74 27.73 37.97 -9.92
C ALA A 74 27.42 38.86 -11.11
N GLU A 75 26.14 39.11 -11.38
CA GLU A 75 25.74 40.20 -12.27
C GLU A 75 24.34 40.75 -11.95
N ARG A 76 24.28 42.08 -11.93
CA ARG A 76 23.16 43.03 -11.75
C ARG A 76 23.77 44.38 -12.22
N PRO A 77 23.00 45.38 -12.71
CA PRO A 77 21.72 45.81 -12.12
C PRO A 77 20.69 46.33 -13.17
N GLN A 78 19.76 47.19 -12.70
CA GLN A 78 18.82 48.05 -13.44
C GLN A 78 17.57 47.39 -14.09
N SER A 79 16.46 48.11 -14.32
CA SER A 79 15.58 48.85 -13.39
C SER A 79 14.38 49.47 -14.13
N GLN A 80 13.26 49.74 -13.42
CA GLN A 80 12.02 50.40 -13.92
C GLN A 80 11.15 49.51 -14.84
N LEU A 81 9.82 49.70 -15.00
CA LEU A 81 8.85 50.68 -14.46
C LEU A 81 7.40 50.09 -14.39
N ARG A 82 6.54 50.63 -13.50
CA ARG A 82 5.06 50.44 -13.36
C ARG A 82 4.57 49.03 -12.95
N ALA A 83 3.68 48.79 -11.99
CA ALA A 83 2.55 49.54 -11.35
C ALA A 83 1.16 49.29 -11.98
N LEU A 84 0.43 48.34 -11.37
CA LEU A 84 -1.01 48.00 -11.44
C LEU A 84 -1.16 46.68 -10.63
N GLY A 85 -2.08 46.47 -9.68
CA GLY A 85 -3.00 47.36 -8.97
C GLY A 85 -3.85 46.54 -7.99
N GLU A 86 -3.93 46.91 -6.71
CA GLU A 86 -4.63 46.15 -5.67
C GLU A 86 -6.12 46.53 -5.56
N PRO A 87 -7.02 45.60 -5.21
CA PRO A 87 -8.32 45.89 -4.62
C PRO A 87 -8.30 45.70 -3.09
N GLU A 88 -8.66 46.74 -2.34
CA GLU A 88 -8.83 46.71 -0.88
C GLU A 88 -10.08 45.90 -0.43
N PRO A 89 -10.18 45.52 0.86
CA PRO A 89 -11.26 44.68 1.39
C PRO A 89 -12.56 45.46 1.70
N ALA A 90 -13.68 44.75 1.76
CA ALA A 90 -14.97 45.27 2.20
C ALA A 90 -15.41 44.64 3.53
N ALA A 91 -16.02 45.45 4.40
CA ALA A 91 -16.61 45.08 5.69
C ALA A 91 -17.83 46.00 5.98
N PRO A 92 -18.54 45.88 7.13
CA PRO A 92 -19.55 44.84 7.31
C PRO A 92 -20.95 45.39 7.67
N GLY A 93 -22.00 44.55 7.51
CA GLY A 93 -23.41 44.86 7.78
C GLY A 93 -24.30 44.43 6.60
N GLU A 94 -25.58 44.07 6.77
CA GLU A 94 -26.43 44.02 7.97
C GLU A 94 -27.45 42.85 7.90
N SER A 95 -28.33 42.70 8.90
CA SER A 95 -29.29 41.59 9.04
C SER A 95 -30.61 41.83 8.28
N VAL A 96 -31.33 40.77 7.86
CA VAL A 96 -32.77 40.55 8.18
C VAL A 96 -33.37 39.25 7.56
N ARG A 97 -34.00 38.44 8.43
CA ARG A 97 -35.11 37.43 8.27
C ARG A 97 -35.12 36.36 7.15
N ALA A 98 -35.57 35.18 7.56
CA ALA A 98 -35.99 34.05 6.72
C ALA A 98 -37.51 33.76 6.85
N PRO A 99 -38.12 32.92 5.99
CA PRO A 99 -39.40 32.27 6.21
C PRO A 99 -39.26 30.78 6.60
N CYS A 100 -40.27 30.22 7.27
CA CYS A 100 -40.27 28.85 7.82
C CYS A 100 -40.99 27.82 6.90
N VAL A 101 -40.63 26.54 7.02
CA VAL A 101 -41.46 25.37 6.64
C VAL A 101 -41.32 24.29 7.72
N LEU A 102 -42.37 23.48 7.95
CA LEU A 102 -42.51 22.61 9.13
C LEU A 102 -41.91 21.20 8.99
N VAL A 103 -41.67 20.59 10.16
CA VAL A 103 -41.44 19.15 10.39
C VAL A 103 -42.74 18.48 10.87
N PRO A 104 -43.06 17.24 10.45
CA PRO A 104 -43.95 16.33 11.16
C PRO A 104 -43.20 15.17 11.84
N SER A 105 -43.72 14.68 12.96
CA SER A 105 -43.07 13.71 13.87
C SER A 105 -43.56 12.26 13.73
N SER A 106 -42.74 11.30 14.16
CA SER A 106 -43.09 9.87 14.35
C SER A 106 -43.96 9.63 15.59
N PRO A 107 -44.71 8.50 15.62
CA PRO A 107 -44.98 7.78 16.87
C PRO A 107 -44.67 6.27 16.82
N ARG A 108 -44.94 5.60 17.95
CA ARG A 108 -44.62 4.22 18.38
C ARG A 108 -45.93 3.43 18.69
N SER A 109 -46.04 2.09 18.78
CA SER A 109 -45.15 0.91 18.58
C SER A 109 -45.96 -0.41 18.79
N HIS A 110 -45.30 -1.58 18.68
CA HIS A 110 -45.68 -2.90 19.24
C HIS A 110 -46.80 -3.76 18.59
N THR A 111 -46.37 -4.85 17.92
CA THR A 111 -46.60 -6.31 18.23
C THR A 111 -47.78 -6.78 19.11
N PRO A 112 -48.28 -8.05 18.97
CA PRO A 112 -48.15 -9.05 17.87
C PRO A 112 -49.40 -9.96 17.59
N GLU A 113 -49.18 -11.02 16.80
CA GLU A 113 -49.76 -12.40 16.88
C GLU A 113 -51.12 -12.85 16.25
N VAL A 114 -51.02 -14.02 15.58
CA VAL A 114 -51.87 -15.24 15.70
C VAL A 114 -53.07 -15.55 14.76
N LEU A 115 -52.96 -16.75 14.15
CA LEU A 115 -53.93 -17.75 13.65
C LEU A 115 -54.69 -17.68 12.29
N GLN A 116 -54.41 -18.75 11.53
CA GLN A 116 -55.35 -19.72 10.90
C GLN A 116 -55.75 -19.66 9.41
N ARG A 117 -56.30 -20.79 8.97
CA ARG A 117 -56.36 -21.36 7.61
C ARG A 117 -57.77 -21.93 7.39
N PRO A 118 -58.28 -22.01 6.14
CA PRO A 118 -58.30 -23.32 5.45
C PRO A 118 -57.95 -23.15 3.94
N GLU A 119 -57.61 -24.14 3.08
CA GLU A 119 -58.13 -25.50 2.81
C GLU A 119 -59.61 -25.51 2.31
N ARG A 120 -60.05 -26.25 1.28
CA ARG A 120 -59.40 -27.18 0.32
C ARG A 120 -60.34 -27.54 -0.85
N ARG A 121 -59.77 -28.06 -1.97
CA ARG A 121 -60.39 -29.01 -2.96
C ARG A 121 -61.55 -28.46 -3.84
N GLN A 122 -61.95 -29.05 -4.99
CA GLN A 122 -61.45 -30.17 -5.84
C GLN A 122 -61.86 -29.90 -7.32
N GLY A 123 -61.00 -30.08 -8.34
CA GLY A 123 -60.98 -31.28 -9.22
C GLY A 123 -61.87 -31.13 -10.49
N ARG A 124 -61.80 -31.94 -11.56
CA ARG A 124 -60.77 -32.85 -12.15
C ARG A 124 -61.26 -33.30 -13.56
N ARG A 125 -60.34 -33.72 -14.46
CA ARG A 125 -60.57 -34.31 -15.82
C ARG A 125 -60.85 -33.26 -16.91
N GLU A 126 -60.63 -33.51 -18.21
CA GLU A 126 -60.36 -34.77 -18.96
C GLU A 126 -59.03 -34.78 -19.75
N ARG A 127 -58.66 -35.96 -20.27
CA ARG A 127 -57.54 -36.19 -21.20
C ARG A 127 -57.74 -37.53 -21.93
N GLU A 128 -58.02 -37.53 -23.23
CA GLU A 128 -57.63 -38.57 -24.22
C GLU A 128 -58.32 -38.39 -25.58
N ARG A 129 -57.56 -38.31 -26.69
CA ARG A 129 -57.46 -39.42 -27.66
C ARG A 129 -56.54 -39.13 -28.87
N ARG A 130 -55.96 -40.24 -29.37
CA ARG A 130 -55.47 -40.50 -30.74
C ARG A 130 -54.23 -39.74 -31.26
N GLU A 131 -53.14 -40.48 -31.30
CA GLU A 131 -52.08 -40.34 -32.31
C GLU A 131 -52.59 -40.72 -33.72
N GLY A 132 -51.77 -40.47 -34.76
CA GLY A 132 -51.75 -41.35 -35.93
C GLY A 132 -52.08 -40.77 -37.31
N LYS A 133 -51.25 -39.86 -37.83
CA LYS A 133 -50.79 -39.92 -39.24
C LYS A 133 -49.56 -39.04 -39.51
N LYS A 134 -48.64 -39.54 -40.33
CA LYS A 134 -47.51 -38.79 -40.91
C LYS A 134 -47.90 -38.21 -42.29
N HIS A 135 -47.03 -37.33 -42.79
CA HIS A 135 -46.93 -36.80 -44.16
C HIS A 135 -47.84 -35.64 -44.61
N THR A 136 -47.21 -34.79 -45.44
CA THR A 136 -47.81 -33.86 -46.43
C THR A 136 -48.63 -32.66 -45.93
N LEU A 137 -47.95 -31.62 -45.41
CA LEU A 137 -47.98 -30.28 -46.02
C LEU A 137 -46.89 -29.34 -45.45
N LYS A 138 -45.72 -29.29 -46.10
CA LYS A 138 -44.60 -28.38 -45.76
C LYS A 138 -44.42 -27.27 -46.83
N HIS A 139 -45.48 -26.54 -47.18
CA HIS A 139 -45.38 -25.37 -48.08
C HIS A 139 -46.56 -24.41 -47.91
N LEU A 140 -46.43 -23.40 -47.03
CA LEU A 140 -47.11 -22.09 -47.07
C LEU A 140 -46.83 -21.26 -45.79
N PHE A 141 -45.58 -20.82 -45.59
CA PHE A 141 -45.23 -19.67 -44.73
C PHE A 141 -43.82 -19.15 -45.07
N GLN A 142 -43.64 -18.67 -46.31
CA GLN A 142 -42.42 -17.97 -46.71
C GLN A 142 -42.45 -16.49 -46.23
N GLY A 143 -42.41 -16.30 -44.91
CA GLY A 143 -42.00 -15.01 -44.34
C GLY A 143 -40.50 -14.82 -44.61
N GLY A 144 -40.15 -13.83 -45.43
CA GLY A 144 -38.80 -13.67 -45.97
C GLY A 144 -37.72 -13.42 -44.91
N LYS A 145 -36.98 -14.48 -44.51
CA LYS A 145 -35.75 -14.35 -43.73
C LYS A 145 -34.69 -13.60 -44.54
N LYS A 146 -34.59 -12.28 -44.36
CA LYS A 146 -33.39 -11.52 -44.72
C LYS A 146 -32.19 -12.19 -44.05
N LYS A 147 -31.26 -12.75 -44.85
CA LYS A 147 -29.96 -13.23 -44.36
C LYS A 147 -29.12 -12.03 -43.93
N GLY A 148 -29.36 -11.51 -42.73
CA GLY A 148 -28.47 -10.55 -42.11
C GLY A 148 -27.12 -11.21 -41.82
N GLY A 149 -26.12 -10.92 -42.64
CA GLY A 149 -24.74 -11.33 -42.37
C GLY A 149 -24.30 -10.78 -41.01
N ALA A 150 -23.65 -11.62 -40.20
CA ALA A 150 -23.19 -11.24 -38.87
C ALA A 150 -22.07 -10.19 -38.97
N LYS A 151 -22.43 -8.91 -38.86
CA LYS A 151 -21.48 -7.78 -38.89
C LYS A 151 -20.56 -7.87 -37.67
N MET A 152 -19.30 -8.26 -37.86
CA MET A 152 -18.29 -8.19 -36.81
C MET A 152 -17.88 -6.73 -36.59
N ALA A 153 -18.54 -6.06 -35.64
CA ALA A 153 -18.08 -4.77 -35.13
C ALA A 153 -16.79 -4.97 -34.33
N GLY A 154 -15.66 -4.60 -34.92
CA GLY A 154 -14.36 -4.58 -34.23
C GLY A 154 -14.36 -3.60 -33.05
N ALA A 155 -13.42 -3.74 -32.11
CA ALA A 155 -13.34 -2.81 -30.97
C ALA A 155 -12.81 -1.43 -31.41
N ILE A 156 -12.93 -0.42 -30.54
CA ILE A 156 -12.59 0.97 -30.87
C ILE A 156 -11.12 1.11 -31.27
N ILE A 157 -10.20 0.40 -30.61
CA ILE A 157 -8.76 0.38 -30.96
C ILE A 157 -8.44 -0.27 -32.33
N GLU A 158 -9.33 -1.07 -32.92
CA GLU A 158 -9.21 -1.55 -34.32
C GLU A 158 -9.55 -0.46 -35.34
N ASN A 159 -10.40 0.49 -34.94
CA ASN A 159 -11.03 1.47 -35.82
C ASN A 159 -10.46 2.88 -35.66
N MET A 160 -9.46 3.04 -34.78
CA MET A 160 -8.88 4.34 -34.44
C MET A 160 -7.60 4.59 -35.23
N SER A 161 -7.56 5.69 -35.98
CA SER A 161 -6.33 6.13 -36.65
C SER A 161 -5.27 6.60 -35.63
N THR A 162 -3.99 6.42 -35.96
CA THR A 162 -2.85 6.77 -35.09
C THR A 162 -2.95 8.20 -34.54
N LYS A 163 -3.37 9.18 -35.36
CA LYS A 163 -3.59 10.57 -34.92
C LYS A 163 -4.60 10.68 -33.77
N LYS A 164 -5.69 9.92 -33.78
CA LYS A 164 -6.68 9.89 -32.68
C LYS A 164 -6.11 9.18 -31.45
N LEU A 165 -5.37 8.09 -31.64
CA LEU A 165 -4.73 7.36 -30.55
C LEU A 165 -3.69 8.23 -29.82
N CYS A 166 -2.87 8.99 -30.56
CA CYS A 166 -1.93 9.97 -29.99
C CYS A 166 -2.64 11.11 -29.27
N VAL A 167 -3.77 11.62 -29.77
CA VAL A 167 -4.56 12.65 -29.06
C VAL A 167 -5.12 12.12 -27.74
N VAL A 168 -5.69 10.91 -27.73
CA VAL A 168 -6.17 10.28 -26.48
C VAL A 168 -5.02 10.03 -25.51
N GLY A 169 -3.88 9.53 -25.98
CA GLY A 169 -2.67 9.35 -25.16
C GLY A 169 -2.14 10.67 -24.57
N GLY A 170 -2.15 11.75 -25.36
CA GLY A 170 -1.76 13.09 -24.89
C GLY A 170 -2.71 13.63 -23.81
N ILE A 171 -4.02 13.43 -23.97
CA ILE A 171 -5.02 13.82 -22.95
C ILE A 171 -4.81 13.04 -21.65
N LEU A 172 -4.62 11.72 -21.73
CA LEU A 172 -4.32 10.87 -20.56
C LEU A 172 -3.01 11.30 -19.87
N LEU A 173 -1.98 11.65 -20.64
CA LEU A 173 -0.71 12.15 -20.12
C LEU A 173 -0.86 13.51 -19.42
N VAL A 174 -1.71 14.42 -19.92
CA VAL A 174 -2.04 15.68 -19.24
C VAL A 174 -2.74 15.41 -17.90
N PHE A 175 -3.73 14.50 -17.86
CA PHE A 175 -4.36 14.11 -16.59
C PHE A 175 -3.36 13.45 -15.62
N GLN A 176 -2.38 12.68 -16.12
CA GLN A 176 -1.33 12.09 -15.30
C GLN A 176 -0.39 13.16 -14.70
N ILE A 177 -0.01 14.18 -15.48
CA ILE A 177 0.77 15.31 -14.97
C ILE A 177 -0.02 16.07 -13.90
N ILE A 178 -1.32 16.31 -14.11
CA ILE A 178 -2.19 16.93 -13.10
C ILE A 178 -2.23 16.09 -11.81
N ALA A 179 -2.34 14.76 -11.91
CA ALA A 179 -2.32 13.87 -10.73
C ALA A 179 -1.02 13.98 -9.92
N PHE A 180 0.14 14.06 -10.58
CA PHE A 180 1.43 14.31 -9.90
C PHE A 180 1.51 15.72 -9.29
N LEU A 181 1.09 16.75 -10.02
CA LEU A 181 1.16 18.15 -9.55
C LEU A 181 0.24 18.40 -8.34
N VAL A 182 -0.94 17.78 -8.28
CA VAL A 182 -1.85 17.86 -7.14
C VAL A 182 -1.20 17.32 -5.86
N GLY A 183 -0.55 16.15 -5.93
CA GLY A 183 0.16 15.60 -4.77
C GLY A 183 1.47 16.32 -4.45
N GLY A 184 2.18 16.83 -5.45
CA GLY A 184 3.48 17.48 -5.26
C GLY A 184 3.43 18.94 -4.81
N LEU A 185 2.38 19.68 -5.18
CA LEU A 185 2.28 21.14 -4.94
C LEU A 185 1.08 21.57 -4.08
N ILE A 186 0.08 20.70 -3.88
CA ILE A 186 -1.13 21.04 -3.10
C ILE A 186 -1.23 20.19 -1.82
N ALA A 187 -0.94 18.89 -1.90
CA ALA A 187 -0.98 18.02 -0.73
C ALA A 187 0.30 18.18 0.13
N PRO A 188 0.19 18.34 1.46
CA PRO A 188 1.33 18.19 2.38
C PRO A 188 1.76 16.73 2.45
N GLY A 189 2.80 16.42 3.24
CA GLY A 189 3.28 15.05 3.49
C GLY A 189 2.14 14.10 3.91
N PRO A 190 2.15 12.82 3.48
CA PRO A 190 0.98 11.96 3.60
C PRO A 190 0.66 11.57 5.05
N THR A 191 1.71 11.40 5.85
CA THR A 191 1.64 11.17 7.30
C THR A 191 2.38 12.27 8.05
N THR A 192 2.18 12.33 9.36
CA THR A 192 2.92 13.19 10.27
C THR A 192 3.27 12.36 11.51
N ALA A 193 4.55 12.39 11.89
CA ALA A 193 5.07 11.67 13.06
C ALA A 193 5.46 12.71 14.12
N VAL A 194 4.93 12.54 15.33
CA VAL A 194 5.15 13.41 16.48
C VAL A 194 5.69 12.56 17.63
N SER A 195 6.88 12.87 18.14
CA SER A 195 7.39 12.22 19.35
C SER A 195 6.79 12.85 20.61
N TYR A 196 6.38 12.00 21.54
CA TYR A 196 5.87 12.35 22.86
C TYR A 196 6.79 11.74 23.91
N MET A 197 7.36 12.59 24.77
CA MET A 197 8.01 12.12 26.01
C MET A 197 6.92 11.89 27.06
N SER A 198 6.94 10.73 27.72
CA SER A 198 5.99 10.45 28.80
C SER A 198 6.36 11.17 30.10
N VAL A 199 5.34 11.53 30.88
CA VAL A 199 5.53 12.12 32.21
C VAL A 199 5.35 11.03 33.26
N LYS A 200 6.43 10.76 34.00
CA LYS A 200 6.51 9.87 35.17
C LYS A 200 5.68 10.42 36.33
N CYS A 201 4.38 10.12 36.34
CA CYS A 201 3.45 10.46 37.40
C CYS A 201 3.54 9.47 38.57
N VAL A 202 3.14 9.92 39.77
CA VAL A 202 3.10 9.10 41.00
C VAL A 202 1.65 8.87 41.46
N ASP A 203 1.30 7.61 41.75
CA ASP A 203 -0.03 7.20 42.22
C ASP A 203 0.02 6.55 43.62
N VAL A 204 0.24 7.39 44.64
CA VAL A 204 0.41 7.01 46.08
C VAL A 204 -0.87 6.44 46.75
N ARG A 205 -1.71 5.70 46.01
CA ARG A 205 -2.99 5.14 46.48
C ARG A 205 -3.01 3.62 46.33
N LYS A 206 -2.96 2.94 47.49
CA LYS A 206 -3.01 1.47 47.66
C LYS A 206 -4.13 0.70 46.94
N ASN A 207 -5.12 1.37 46.37
CA ASN A 207 -6.21 0.78 45.60
C ASN A 207 -6.08 1.11 44.10
N HIS A 208 -5.07 0.52 43.44
CA HIS A 208 -4.83 0.67 42.00
C HIS A 208 -5.99 0.17 41.09
N HIS A 209 -7.01 -0.46 41.67
CA HIS A 209 -8.20 -1.00 40.99
C HIS A 209 -9.25 0.02 40.53
N LYS A 210 -9.02 1.33 40.71
CA LYS A 210 -9.82 2.38 40.05
C LYS A 210 -8.92 3.19 39.12
N THR A 211 -9.29 3.25 37.84
CA THR A 211 -8.59 4.01 36.80
C THR A 211 -8.63 5.51 37.11
N LYS A 212 -7.57 6.00 37.77
CA LYS A 212 -7.34 7.43 38.01
C LYS A 212 -6.64 8.00 36.77
N TRP A 213 -7.32 8.89 36.06
CA TRP A 213 -6.78 9.56 34.88
C TRP A 213 -5.74 10.62 35.27
N LEU A 214 -4.49 10.18 35.39
CA LEU A 214 -3.33 11.02 35.69
C LEU A 214 -2.97 11.87 34.46
N MET A 215 -2.99 13.18 34.59
CA MET A 215 -2.74 14.11 33.48
C MET A 215 -1.29 14.66 33.55
N PRO A 216 -0.51 14.65 32.45
CA PRO A 216 0.91 15.06 32.46
C PRO A 216 1.15 16.56 32.69
N TRP A 217 0.21 17.42 32.27
CA TRP A 217 0.31 18.88 32.28
C TRP A 217 -1.09 19.51 32.39
N GLY A 218 -1.18 20.75 32.90
CA GLY A 218 -2.44 21.48 33.05
C GLY A 218 -2.89 21.64 34.51
N PRO A 219 -4.13 22.08 34.78
CA PRO A 219 -4.58 22.43 36.12
C PRO A 219 -4.64 21.22 37.07
N ASN A 220 -5.12 20.08 36.57
CA ASN A 220 -5.23 18.83 37.33
C ASN A 220 -4.01 17.91 37.08
N GLN A 221 -2.82 18.48 36.88
CA GLN A 221 -1.61 17.69 36.59
C GLN A 221 -1.26 16.74 37.74
N CYS A 222 -0.61 15.63 37.42
CA CYS A 222 -0.09 14.70 38.41
C CYS A 222 1.10 15.28 39.19
N ASP A 223 1.31 14.76 40.41
CA ASP A 223 2.63 14.76 41.05
C ASP A 223 3.56 13.88 40.19
N LYS A 224 4.76 14.37 39.91
CA LYS A 224 5.65 13.83 38.89
C LYS A 224 7.11 13.96 39.28
N ILE A 225 7.88 12.95 38.91
CA ILE A 225 9.35 12.90 39.03
C ILE A 225 10.00 13.17 37.67
N ARG A 226 11.21 13.72 37.68
CA ARG A 226 12.01 13.97 36.46
C ARG A 226 12.85 12.75 36.10
N ASP A 227 13.63 12.24 37.04
CA ASP A 227 14.37 10.98 36.91
C ASP A 227 13.81 9.91 37.86
N ILE A 228 14.04 8.65 37.53
CA ILE A 228 13.76 7.50 38.41
C ILE A 228 14.59 7.57 39.70
N GLU A 229 15.75 8.22 39.70
CA GLU A 229 16.56 8.46 40.89
C GLU A 229 15.87 9.38 41.92
N GLU A 230 14.90 10.22 41.51
CA GLU A 230 14.05 10.97 42.43
C GLU A 230 12.99 10.09 43.13
N ALA A 231 12.74 8.86 42.66
CA ALA A 231 11.80 7.93 43.29
C ALA A 231 12.37 7.32 44.59
N ILE A 232 13.68 7.08 44.63
CA ILE A 232 14.40 6.43 45.75
C ILE A 232 14.26 7.22 47.07
N PRO A 233 14.61 8.53 47.15
CA PRO A 233 14.44 9.31 48.39
C PRO A 233 12.98 9.65 48.70
N ARG A 234 12.04 9.31 47.81
CA ARG A 234 10.59 9.49 48.00
C ARG A 234 9.87 8.18 48.40
N GLU A 235 10.60 7.07 48.55
CA GLU A 235 10.06 5.73 48.85
C GLU A 235 8.96 5.26 47.88
N ILE A 236 9.04 5.65 46.60
CA ILE A 236 8.04 5.32 45.57
C ILE A 236 8.29 3.91 45.02
N GLU A 237 7.28 3.04 45.07
CA GLU A 237 7.35 1.71 44.43
C GLU A 237 7.27 1.80 42.90
N ALA A 238 7.88 0.84 42.19
CA ALA A 238 7.77 0.72 40.73
C ALA A 238 6.32 0.59 40.23
N ASN A 239 5.41 0.08 41.06
CA ASN A 239 3.98 -0.04 40.76
C ASN A 239 3.23 1.31 40.81
N ASP A 240 3.74 2.27 41.58
CA ASP A 240 3.13 3.60 41.76
C ASP A 240 3.50 4.56 40.62
N ILE A 241 4.53 4.24 39.83
CA ILE A 241 4.96 5.02 38.67
C ILE A 241 4.03 4.74 37.49
N VAL A 242 3.43 5.81 36.95
CA VAL A 242 2.60 5.76 35.74
C VAL A 242 3.14 6.75 34.72
N PHE A 243 3.58 6.24 33.58
CA PHE A 243 4.02 7.02 32.43
C PHE A 243 2.79 7.52 31.69
N SER A 244 2.48 8.81 31.85
CA SER A 244 1.31 9.45 31.22
C SER A 244 1.70 10.20 29.95
N VAL A 245 0.88 10.09 28.90
CA VAL A 245 1.01 10.83 27.64
C VAL A 245 -0.36 11.40 27.26
N HIS A 246 -0.44 12.71 27.09
CA HIS A 246 -1.61 13.38 26.53
C HIS A 246 -1.39 13.59 25.03
N ILE A 247 -2.41 13.25 24.26
CA ILE A 247 -2.44 13.28 22.80
C ILE A 247 -3.61 14.17 22.38
N PRO A 248 -3.41 15.23 21.58
CA PRO A 248 -2.13 15.69 21.05
C PRO A 248 -1.32 16.48 22.09
N LEU A 249 -0.23 17.09 21.64
CA LEU A 249 0.58 18.05 22.40
C LEU A 249 -0.26 19.24 22.92
N PRO A 250 0.23 19.98 23.95
CA PRO A 250 -0.47 21.14 24.50
C PRO A 250 -0.88 22.16 23.44
N SER A 251 -2.07 22.77 23.61
CA SER A 251 -2.70 23.75 22.71
C SER A 251 -3.06 23.27 21.29
N MET A 252 -3.00 21.96 21.02
CA MET A 252 -3.50 21.34 19.79
C MET A 252 -4.76 20.50 20.08
N GLU A 253 -5.51 20.12 19.04
CA GLU A 253 -6.60 19.13 19.08
C GLU A 253 -6.46 18.12 17.93
N MET A 254 -6.83 16.86 18.17
CA MET A 254 -6.96 15.85 17.11
C MET A 254 -8.22 16.10 16.28
N SER A 255 -8.27 15.54 15.05
CA SER A 255 -9.44 15.67 14.18
C SER A 255 -9.67 14.43 13.32
N PRO A 256 -10.94 14.11 12.95
CA PRO A 256 -11.26 12.99 12.06
C PRO A 256 -10.57 13.00 10.70
N TRP A 257 -10.06 14.15 10.25
CA TRP A 257 -9.24 14.26 9.04
C TRP A 257 -7.92 13.47 9.11
N PHE A 258 -7.46 13.10 10.30
CA PHE A 258 -6.25 12.29 10.47
C PHE A 258 -6.47 10.79 10.20
N GLN A 259 -7.73 10.35 10.06
CA GLN A 259 -8.19 8.98 9.79
C GLN A 259 -7.74 7.93 10.82
N PHE A 260 -6.44 7.66 10.91
CA PHE A 260 -5.83 6.70 11.84
C PHE A 260 -4.83 7.38 12.78
N MET A 261 -4.59 6.72 13.92
CA MET A 261 -3.45 7.01 14.80
C MET A 261 -2.75 5.71 15.15
N LEU A 262 -1.49 5.59 14.71
CA LEU A 262 -0.59 4.50 15.01
C LEU A 262 0.47 5.00 16.00
N PHE A 263 0.74 4.21 17.03
CA PHE A 263 1.75 4.49 18.04
C PHE A 263 2.80 3.40 18.10
N ILE A 264 4.05 3.84 18.22
CA ILE A 264 5.22 2.99 18.45
C ILE A 264 5.97 3.48 19.69
N LEU A 265 6.50 2.55 20.47
CA LEU A 265 7.23 2.82 21.71
C LEU A 265 8.74 2.67 21.51
N GLN A 266 9.48 3.58 22.14
CA GLN A 266 10.92 3.57 22.29
C GLN A 266 11.23 3.66 23.79
N LEU A 267 11.97 2.70 24.33
CA LEU A 267 12.30 2.63 25.76
C LEU A 267 13.77 3.01 25.95
N ASP A 268 14.02 4.05 26.74
CA ASP A 268 15.38 4.48 27.08
C ASP A 268 15.88 3.65 28.28
N ILE A 269 16.48 2.49 27.98
CA ILE A 269 16.96 1.53 28.99
C ILE A 269 18.45 1.75 29.24
N ALA A 270 18.83 2.13 30.46
CA ALA A 270 20.22 2.33 30.86
C ALA A 270 20.90 0.99 31.21
N PHE A 271 22.18 0.86 30.83
CA PHE A 271 23.03 -0.26 31.20
C PHE A 271 23.60 -0.10 32.61
N LYS A 272 23.41 -1.14 33.44
CA LYS A 272 24.13 -1.36 34.70
C LYS A 272 24.56 -2.82 34.79
N LEU A 273 25.77 -3.07 35.29
CA LEU A 273 26.37 -4.40 35.45
C LEU A 273 25.48 -5.32 36.30
N ASN A 274 24.85 -4.77 37.34
CA ASN A 274 24.00 -5.48 38.30
C ASN A 274 22.56 -5.75 37.79
N ASN A 275 22.06 -4.96 36.82
CA ASN A 275 20.69 -5.07 36.29
C ASN A 275 20.71 -5.02 34.76
N GLN A 276 21.23 -6.09 34.16
CA GLN A 276 21.27 -6.26 32.70
C GLN A 276 19.93 -6.83 32.19
N ILE A 277 19.57 -6.45 30.97
CA ILE A 277 18.45 -7.07 30.25
C ILE A 277 18.74 -8.57 30.08
N ARG A 278 17.78 -9.43 30.45
CA ARG A 278 17.86 -10.89 30.30
C ARG A 278 17.62 -11.32 28.85
N GLU A 279 18.16 -12.48 28.49
CA GLU A 279 17.77 -13.16 27.24
C GLU A 279 16.25 -13.42 27.23
N ASN A 280 15.60 -13.07 26.11
CA ASN A 280 14.14 -13.11 25.95
C ASN A 280 13.37 -12.32 27.02
N ALA A 281 13.91 -11.19 27.49
CA ALA A 281 13.18 -10.27 28.37
C ALA A 281 11.88 -9.77 27.72
N GLU A 282 10.81 -9.70 28.53
CA GLU A 282 9.49 -9.25 28.10
C GLU A 282 9.01 -8.16 29.06
N VAL A 283 8.60 -7.02 28.50
CA VAL A 283 7.96 -5.94 29.24
C VAL A 283 6.44 -6.11 29.16
N SER A 284 5.80 -6.22 30.32
CA SER A 284 4.34 -6.26 30.47
C SER A 284 3.83 -4.90 30.93
N MET A 285 3.20 -4.17 30.03
CA MET A 285 2.61 -2.86 30.33
C MET A 285 1.14 -3.02 30.74
N ASP A 286 0.73 -2.43 31.86
CA ASP A 286 -0.69 -2.18 32.18
C ASP A 286 -1.08 -0.87 31.51
N VAL A 287 -1.92 -0.92 30.46
CA VAL A 287 -2.19 0.24 29.62
C VAL A 287 -3.65 0.64 29.70
N SER A 288 -3.92 1.90 30.04
CA SER A 288 -5.26 2.50 30.01
C SER A 288 -5.30 3.64 28.99
N LEU A 289 -6.18 3.55 28.00
CA LEU A 289 -6.48 4.62 27.05
C LEU A 289 -7.87 5.21 27.34
N ALA A 290 -7.95 6.54 27.38
CA ALA A 290 -9.20 7.28 27.45
C ALA A 290 -9.29 8.38 26.39
N TYR A 291 -10.50 8.88 26.17
CA TYR A 291 -10.83 10.00 25.28
C TYR A 291 -11.70 11.05 25.97
N ARG A 292 -11.73 12.25 25.37
CA ARG A 292 -12.75 13.29 25.60
C ARG A 292 -12.72 14.33 24.47
N ASP A 293 -13.78 15.11 24.34
CA ASP A 293 -13.89 16.19 23.36
C ASP A 293 -13.89 17.61 23.95
N ASP A 294 -14.10 17.74 25.26
CA ASP A 294 -13.94 18.99 26.02
C ASP A 294 -12.78 18.85 27.03
N MET A 295 -11.95 19.88 27.13
CA MET A 295 -10.83 19.98 28.07
C MET A 295 -11.25 20.01 29.55
N PHE A 296 -12.51 20.30 29.85
CA PHE A 296 -13.06 20.29 31.20
C PHE A 296 -13.95 19.07 31.52
N ALA A 297 -14.24 18.22 30.52
CA ALA A 297 -14.98 16.97 30.74
C ALA A 297 -14.11 15.89 31.41
N GLU A 298 -14.79 14.95 32.06
CA GLU A 298 -14.19 13.70 32.54
C GLU A 298 -13.72 12.82 31.37
N TRP A 299 -12.71 11.98 31.65
CA TRP A 299 -12.13 11.06 30.68
C TRP A 299 -12.95 9.77 30.60
N THR A 300 -13.34 9.36 29.39
CA THR A 300 -14.05 8.10 29.15
C THR A 300 -13.07 7.03 28.68
N GLU A 301 -13.08 5.86 29.30
CA GLU A 301 -12.21 4.73 28.97
C GLU A 301 -12.54 4.15 27.58
N MET A 302 -11.52 3.95 26.73
CA MET A 302 -11.64 3.27 25.43
C MET A 302 -11.28 1.79 25.55
N ALA A 303 -10.13 1.53 26.16
CA ALA A 303 -9.53 0.22 26.29
C ALA A 303 -8.57 0.25 27.49
N HIS A 304 -8.61 -0.80 28.30
CA HIS A 304 -7.69 -1.04 29.39
C HIS A 304 -7.29 -2.51 29.34
N GLU A 305 -6.02 -2.75 29.00
CA GLU A 305 -5.51 -4.09 28.73
C GLU A 305 -4.04 -4.23 29.14
N ARG A 306 -3.61 -5.49 29.31
CA ARG A 306 -2.19 -5.79 29.54
C ARG A 306 -1.48 -6.07 28.22
N VAL A 307 -0.47 -5.27 27.92
CA VAL A 307 0.25 -5.24 26.66
C VAL A 307 1.66 -5.81 26.86
N PRO A 308 1.87 -7.13 26.67
CA PRO A 308 3.20 -7.72 26.65
C PRO A 308 3.95 -7.33 25.37
N ARG A 309 5.27 -7.10 25.46
CA ARG A 309 6.19 -6.92 24.32
C ARG A 309 7.56 -7.49 24.64
N LYS A 310 8.17 -8.18 23.66
CA LYS A 310 9.53 -8.73 23.79
C LYS A 310 10.58 -7.65 23.54
N LEU A 311 11.54 -7.52 24.44
CA LEU A 311 12.63 -6.54 24.35
C LEU A 311 13.78 -7.11 23.51
N LYS A 312 13.94 -6.60 22.29
CA LYS A 312 15.12 -6.84 21.45
C LYS A 312 16.06 -5.66 21.62
N CYS A 313 17.04 -5.81 22.50
CA CYS A 313 17.96 -4.74 22.89
C CYS A 313 19.40 -5.24 22.84
N THR A 314 20.28 -4.47 22.20
CA THR A 314 21.71 -4.76 22.09
C THR A 314 22.51 -3.70 22.84
N PHE A 315 23.70 -4.06 23.32
CA PHE A 315 24.63 -3.11 23.92
C PHE A 315 25.95 -3.19 23.15
N THR A 316 26.16 -2.21 22.29
CA THR A 316 27.31 -2.12 21.37
C THR A 316 28.60 -1.63 22.04
N SER A 317 28.49 -1.00 23.22
CA SER A 317 29.63 -0.58 24.03
C SER A 317 30.19 -1.73 24.89
N PRO A 318 31.48 -1.66 25.31
CA PRO A 318 32.04 -2.64 26.24
C PRO A 318 31.28 -2.68 27.58
N LYS A 319 31.05 -3.88 28.13
CA LYS A 319 30.44 -4.07 29.45
C LYS A 319 31.44 -3.83 30.60
N THR A 320 32.07 -2.66 30.63
CA THR A 320 32.93 -2.19 31.74
C THR A 320 32.22 -1.09 32.53
N PRO A 321 32.58 -0.82 33.80
CA PRO A 321 31.94 0.21 34.62
C PRO A 321 32.01 1.63 34.01
N GLU A 322 32.97 1.88 33.12
CA GLU A 322 33.14 3.14 32.37
C GLU A 322 31.97 3.46 31.41
N TYR A 323 31.16 2.46 31.05
CA TYR A 323 30.02 2.60 30.15
C TYR A 323 28.67 2.37 30.86
N GLU A 324 28.63 2.27 32.19
CA GLU A 324 27.36 2.31 32.93
C GLU A 324 26.62 3.63 32.71
N GLY A 325 25.28 3.57 32.76
CA GLY A 325 24.40 4.70 32.47
C GLY A 325 24.20 4.99 30.98
N ARG A 326 24.99 4.39 30.06
CA ARG A 326 24.68 4.46 28.62
C ARG A 326 23.44 3.64 28.27
N TYR A 327 22.68 4.10 27.29
CA TYR A 327 21.48 3.40 26.84
C TYR A 327 21.80 2.15 25.99
N TYR A 328 20.92 1.16 26.07
CA TYR A 328 20.83 0.06 25.10
C TYR A 328 20.29 0.56 23.76
N GLU A 329 20.75 -0.07 22.68
CA GLU A 329 20.22 0.11 21.33
C GLU A 329 19.11 -0.93 21.11
N CYS A 330 17.86 -0.50 21.28
CA CYS A 330 16.66 -1.34 21.24
C CYS A 330 15.85 -1.17 19.95
N ASP A 331 15.29 -2.27 19.45
CA ASP A 331 14.25 -2.25 18.41
C ASP A 331 13.01 -1.46 18.91
N VAL A 332 12.38 -0.73 17.98
CA VAL A 332 11.14 0.00 18.24
C VAL A 332 9.97 -0.98 18.39
N LEU A 333 9.16 -0.81 19.44
CA LEU A 333 8.05 -1.72 19.75
C LEU A 333 6.73 -1.21 19.11
N PRO A 334 6.00 -2.03 18.32
CA PRO A 334 4.67 -1.66 17.83
C PRO A 334 3.68 -1.64 18.98
N PHE A 335 3.01 -0.51 19.25
CA PHE A 335 2.23 -0.34 20.47
C PHE A 335 0.72 -0.39 20.24
N MET A 336 0.19 0.45 19.34
CA MET A 336 -1.25 0.56 19.09
C MET A 336 -1.54 1.05 17.66
N GLU A 337 -2.60 0.58 17.01
CA GLU A 337 -3.18 1.21 15.82
C GLU A 337 -4.70 1.39 16.03
N ILE A 338 -5.20 2.63 15.99
CA ILE A 338 -6.65 2.93 15.96
C ILE A 338 -7.06 3.44 14.58
N GLY A 339 -8.06 2.78 13.99
CA GLY A 339 -8.53 3.05 12.62
C GLY A 339 -9.54 4.20 12.45
N SER A 340 -9.83 4.95 13.52
CA SER A 340 -10.69 6.15 13.46
C SER A 340 -10.31 7.17 14.54
N VAL A 341 -9.91 8.37 14.13
CA VAL A 341 -9.63 9.52 15.02
C VAL A 341 -10.94 10.26 15.33
N ALA A 342 -11.81 9.64 16.11
CA ALA A 342 -13.15 10.17 16.41
C ALA A 342 -13.15 11.40 17.35
N HIS A 343 -12.16 11.52 18.24
CA HIS A 343 -12.18 12.49 19.35
C HIS A 343 -11.02 13.48 19.29
N LYS A 344 -11.16 14.61 19.97
CA LYS A 344 -10.17 15.71 20.03
C LYS A 344 -9.00 15.43 20.95
N TYR A 345 -9.21 14.74 22.06
CA TYR A 345 -8.21 14.52 23.09
C TYR A 345 -8.21 13.06 23.55
N TYR A 346 -7.01 12.52 23.71
CA TYR A 346 -6.75 11.16 24.20
C TYR A 346 -5.73 11.22 25.34
N LEU A 347 -5.92 10.39 26.36
CA LEU A 347 -4.97 10.22 27.47
C LEU A 347 -4.56 8.75 27.54
N LEU A 348 -3.26 8.53 27.47
CA LEU A 348 -2.63 7.22 27.53
C LEU A 348 -1.83 7.13 28.82
N ASN A 349 -2.18 6.18 29.69
CA ASN A 349 -1.47 5.88 30.92
C ASN A 349 -0.88 4.48 30.85
N ILE A 350 0.45 4.38 31.02
CA ILE A 350 1.22 3.13 30.99
C ILE A 350 1.82 2.91 32.39
N ARG A 351 1.49 1.79 33.03
CA ARG A 351 2.09 1.32 34.29
C ARG A 351 2.96 0.09 34.01
N LEU A 352 4.07 -0.06 34.73
CA LEU A 352 4.97 -1.23 34.62
C LEU A 352 4.90 -2.08 35.90
N PRO A 353 3.84 -2.89 36.10
CA PRO A 353 3.65 -3.65 37.34
C PRO A 353 4.75 -4.71 37.51
N VAL A 354 5.48 -4.68 38.62
CA VAL A 354 6.56 -5.64 38.91
C VAL A 354 6.03 -6.77 39.79
N ASN A 355 6.33 -8.02 39.43
CA ASN A 355 5.93 -9.17 40.26
C ASN A 355 6.94 -10.31 40.17
N GLU A 356 7.83 -10.40 41.16
CA GLU A 356 8.87 -11.43 41.24
C GLU A 356 8.32 -12.86 41.20
N LYS A 357 7.25 -13.13 41.96
CA LYS A 357 6.62 -14.45 42.08
C LYS A 357 6.07 -14.95 40.74
N LYS A 358 5.62 -14.04 39.88
CA LYS A 358 5.14 -14.33 38.52
C LYS A 358 6.17 -14.01 37.42
N LYS A 359 7.39 -13.58 37.79
CA LYS A 359 8.46 -13.08 36.91
C LYS A 359 8.06 -11.92 35.97
N ILE A 360 7.02 -11.16 36.30
CA ILE A 360 6.53 -10.03 35.48
C ILE A 360 7.47 -8.84 35.67
N ASN A 361 7.99 -8.28 34.56
CA ASN A 361 8.90 -7.13 34.53
C ASN A 361 10.22 -7.34 35.33
N VAL A 362 10.72 -8.58 35.43
CA VAL A 362 11.94 -8.90 36.20
C VAL A 362 13.16 -9.10 35.28
N GLY A 363 14.14 -8.20 35.36
CA GLY A 363 15.35 -8.25 34.54
C GLY A 363 15.16 -7.67 33.13
N ILE A 364 14.35 -6.61 33.03
CA ILE A 364 14.12 -5.83 31.81
C ILE A 364 15.09 -4.65 31.66
N GLY A 365 16.18 -4.63 32.43
CA GLY A 365 17.12 -3.49 32.54
C GLY A 365 16.61 -2.37 33.45
N GLU A 366 17.24 -1.20 33.39
CA GLU A 366 16.79 0.01 34.09
C GLU A 366 16.18 1.00 33.10
N ILE A 367 14.85 1.01 32.99
CA ILE A 367 14.12 1.97 32.14
C ILE A 367 14.18 3.35 32.82
N LYS A 368 14.78 4.34 32.14
CA LYS A 368 14.80 5.75 32.57
C LYS A 368 13.60 6.52 32.07
N ASP A 369 13.27 6.35 30.79
CA ASP A 369 12.20 7.05 30.09
C ASP A 369 11.49 6.16 29.07
N ILE A 370 10.27 6.56 28.72
CA ILE A 370 9.46 5.94 27.67
C ILE A 370 9.04 7.04 26.70
N GLN A 371 9.52 6.92 25.46
CA GLN A 371 9.15 7.74 24.33
C GLN A 371 8.09 7.03 23.48
N LEU A 372 7.15 7.80 22.94
CA LEU A 372 6.02 7.32 22.16
C LEU A 372 5.90 8.17 20.89
N VAL A 373 6.09 7.59 19.70
CA VAL A 373 5.91 8.30 18.44
C VAL A 373 4.51 8.05 17.90
N GLY A 374 3.70 9.11 17.84
CA GLY A 374 2.38 9.10 17.23
C GLY A 374 2.46 9.43 15.75
N ILE A 375 2.08 8.48 14.91
CA ILE A 375 2.01 8.59 13.45
C ILE A 375 0.54 8.62 13.05
N HIS A 376 0.13 9.68 12.37
CA HIS A 376 -1.24 9.82 11.85
C HIS A 376 -1.23 10.34 10.42
N GLN A 377 -2.35 10.22 9.69
CA GLN A 377 -2.45 10.84 8.37
C GLN A 377 -2.47 12.36 8.51
N ASN A 378 -1.86 13.07 7.58
CA ASN A 378 -1.96 14.53 7.56
C ASN A 378 -3.32 14.95 7.02
N GLY A 379 -4.11 15.67 7.82
CA GLY A 379 -5.47 16.07 7.44
C GLY A 379 -5.56 16.95 6.18
N GLY A 380 -4.47 17.61 5.77
CA GLY A 380 -4.38 18.28 4.47
C GLY A 380 -4.24 17.29 3.31
N PHE A 381 -3.45 16.23 3.47
CA PHE A 381 -3.34 15.15 2.48
C PHE A 381 -4.68 14.41 2.35
N THR A 382 -5.34 14.09 3.46
CA THR A 382 -6.66 13.43 3.48
C THR A 382 -7.70 14.21 2.68
N LYS A 383 -7.74 15.54 2.82
CA LYS A 383 -8.64 16.41 2.04
C LYS A 383 -8.40 16.33 0.53
N VAL A 384 -7.13 16.36 0.10
CA VAL A 384 -6.76 16.22 -1.32
C VAL A 384 -7.07 14.81 -1.85
N TRP A 385 -6.79 13.78 -1.06
CA TRP A 385 -7.08 12.38 -1.36
C TRP A 385 -8.59 12.15 -1.56
N PHE A 386 -9.42 12.68 -0.65
CA PHE A 386 -10.88 12.61 -0.73
C PHE A 386 -11.42 13.35 -1.96
N ALA A 387 -10.93 14.55 -2.25
CA ALA A 387 -11.32 15.30 -3.45
C ALA A 387 -10.95 14.52 -4.73
N MET A 388 -9.77 13.90 -4.77
CA MET A 388 -9.33 13.06 -5.89
C MET A 388 -10.20 11.80 -6.05
N LYS A 389 -10.57 11.12 -4.95
CA LYS A 389 -11.53 10.01 -4.97
C LYS A 389 -12.90 10.44 -5.51
N THR A 390 -13.47 11.53 -4.97
CA THR A 390 -14.77 12.06 -5.39
C THR A 390 -14.78 12.48 -6.86
N PHE A 391 -13.68 12.98 -7.41
CA PHE A 391 -13.56 13.30 -8.84
C PHE A 391 -13.40 12.07 -9.75
N LEU A 392 -12.69 11.03 -9.30
CA LEU A 392 -12.41 9.82 -10.10
C LEU A 392 -13.54 8.78 -10.04
N THR A 393 -14.37 8.78 -8.99
CA THR A 393 -15.54 7.89 -8.89
C THR A 393 -16.52 8.04 -10.06
N PRO A 394 -17.07 9.24 -10.38
CA PRO A 394 -18.06 9.38 -11.44
C PRO A 394 -17.46 9.13 -12.83
N SER A 395 -16.20 9.50 -13.08
CA SER A 395 -15.57 9.31 -14.40
C SER A 395 -15.33 7.83 -14.71
N ILE A 396 -14.85 7.04 -13.73
CA ILE A 396 -14.71 5.59 -13.86
C ILE A 396 -16.08 4.88 -13.91
N PHE A 397 -17.05 5.31 -13.10
CA PHE A 397 -18.40 4.74 -13.13
C PHE A 397 -19.11 4.97 -14.47
N ILE A 398 -19.04 6.18 -15.03
CA ILE A 398 -19.66 6.53 -16.32
C ILE A 398 -19.04 5.71 -17.47
N ILE A 399 -17.70 5.61 -17.54
CA ILE A 399 -17.06 4.81 -18.61
C ILE A 399 -17.37 3.31 -18.46
N MET A 400 -17.48 2.80 -17.22
CA MET A 400 -17.86 1.41 -16.95
C MET A 400 -19.30 1.09 -17.38
N VAL A 401 -20.27 1.95 -17.02
CA VAL A 401 -21.67 1.79 -17.45
C VAL A 401 -21.80 1.90 -18.97
N TRP A 402 -21.08 2.85 -19.59
CA TRP A 402 -21.01 2.99 -21.05
C TRP A 402 -20.40 1.75 -21.72
N TYR A 403 -19.29 1.23 -21.19
CA TYR A 403 -18.58 0.04 -21.69
C TYR A 403 -19.50 -1.18 -21.70
N TRP A 404 -20.14 -1.47 -20.56
CA TRP A 404 -21.06 -2.60 -20.44
C TRP A 404 -22.30 -2.44 -21.32
N ARG A 405 -22.88 -1.24 -21.39
CA ARG A 405 -24.01 -0.93 -22.28
C ARG A 405 -23.66 -1.17 -23.76
N ARG A 406 -22.44 -0.83 -24.18
CA ARG A 406 -21.96 -1.03 -25.56
C ARG A 406 -21.68 -2.50 -25.87
N ILE A 407 -21.28 -3.29 -24.87
CA ILE A 407 -21.16 -4.75 -24.96
C ILE A 407 -22.53 -5.41 -25.11
N THR A 408 -23.49 -5.09 -24.25
CA THR A 408 -24.84 -5.71 -24.26
C THR A 408 -25.70 -5.32 -25.47
N MET A 409 -25.27 -4.35 -26.28
CA MET A 409 -25.89 -4.01 -27.57
C MET A 409 -25.46 -4.93 -28.72
N MET A 410 -24.46 -5.79 -28.54
CA MET A 410 -24.05 -6.76 -29.56
C MET A 410 -24.93 -8.01 -29.55
N SER A 411 -25.11 -8.63 -30.73
CA SER A 411 -25.81 -9.92 -30.86
C SER A 411 -24.98 -11.14 -30.44
N ARG A 412 -23.69 -10.95 -30.12
CA ARG A 412 -22.81 -11.99 -29.57
C ARG A 412 -22.75 -11.89 -28.04
N PRO A 413 -22.63 -13.00 -27.30
CA PRO A 413 -22.33 -12.94 -25.86
C PRO A 413 -20.95 -12.30 -25.61
N PRO A 414 -20.75 -11.68 -24.43
CA PRO A 414 -19.47 -11.11 -24.05
C PRO A 414 -18.36 -12.16 -23.95
N VAL A 415 -17.20 -11.88 -24.56
CA VAL A 415 -16.00 -12.73 -24.48
C VAL A 415 -15.34 -12.64 -23.10
N LEU A 416 -14.42 -13.56 -22.78
CA LEU A 416 -13.77 -13.58 -21.47
C LEU A 416 -13.03 -12.27 -21.19
N LEU A 417 -12.25 -11.76 -22.15
CA LEU A 417 -11.50 -10.51 -21.97
C LEU A 417 -12.41 -9.30 -21.66
N GLU A 418 -13.59 -9.22 -22.29
CA GLU A 418 -14.58 -8.16 -22.03
C GLU A 418 -15.13 -8.23 -20.59
N LYS A 419 -15.37 -9.45 -20.07
CA LYS A 419 -15.81 -9.68 -18.69
C LYS A 419 -14.73 -9.31 -17.68
N VAL A 420 -13.46 -9.64 -17.95
CA VAL A 420 -12.35 -9.35 -17.03
C VAL A 420 -12.03 -7.86 -16.99
N ILE A 421 -12.09 -7.15 -18.13
CA ILE A 421 -11.97 -5.67 -18.15
C ILE A 421 -13.14 -5.02 -17.39
N PHE A 422 -14.36 -5.53 -17.53
CA PHE A 422 -15.51 -5.04 -16.76
C PHE A 422 -15.33 -5.27 -15.26
N ALA A 423 -14.88 -6.45 -14.84
CA ALA A 423 -14.61 -6.77 -13.44
C ALA A 423 -13.47 -5.90 -12.85
N LEU A 424 -12.41 -5.64 -13.61
CA LEU A 424 -11.35 -4.68 -13.22
C LEU A 424 -11.90 -3.26 -13.05
N GLY A 425 -12.83 -2.84 -13.92
CA GLY A 425 -13.57 -1.58 -13.78
C GLY A 425 -14.43 -1.51 -12.51
N ILE A 426 -15.07 -2.61 -12.12
CA ILE A 426 -15.81 -2.73 -10.85
C ILE A 426 -14.86 -2.58 -9.66
N SER A 427 -13.73 -3.30 -9.64
CA SER A 427 -12.74 -3.21 -8.55
C SER A 427 -12.14 -1.80 -8.43
N MET A 428 -11.84 -1.14 -9.55
CA MET A 428 -11.36 0.25 -9.53
C MET A 428 -12.45 1.22 -9.03
N THR A 429 -13.70 1.04 -9.46
CA THR A 429 -14.84 1.80 -8.93
C THR A 429 -14.95 1.61 -7.42
N PHE A 430 -14.79 0.38 -6.92
CA PHE A 430 -14.92 0.05 -5.50
C PHE A 430 -13.85 0.73 -4.62
N ILE A 431 -12.59 0.82 -5.07
CA ILE A 431 -11.56 1.66 -4.43
C ILE A 431 -11.95 3.13 -4.44
N ASN A 432 -12.45 3.61 -5.58
CA ASN A 432 -12.72 5.02 -5.81
C ASN A 432 -13.88 5.56 -4.96
N ILE A 433 -14.94 4.76 -4.72
CA ILE A 433 -16.09 5.19 -3.90
C ILE A 433 -15.56 5.73 -2.56
N PRO A 434 -15.80 7.02 -2.25
CA PRO A 434 -15.15 7.69 -1.14
C PRO A 434 -15.95 7.48 0.16
N VAL A 435 -16.11 6.22 0.57
CA VAL A 435 -16.76 5.81 1.83
C VAL A 435 -16.11 6.48 3.04
N GLU A 436 -14.84 6.84 2.90
CA GLU A 436 -14.04 7.57 3.88
C GLU A 436 -14.64 8.94 4.28
N TRP A 437 -15.50 9.58 3.46
CA TRP A 437 -16.23 10.79 3.90
C TRP A 437 -17.10 10.56 5.13
N PHE A 438 -17.62 9.33 5.33
CA PHE A 438 -18.43 9.02 6.51
C PHE A 438 -17.59 8.96 7.79
N SER A 439 -16.28 8.68 7.73
CA SER A 439 -15.41 8.65 8.93
C SER A 439 -15.11 10.05 9.50
N ILE A 440 -15.66 11.12 8.92
CA ILE A 440 -15.63 12.47 9.49
C ILE A 440 -16.78 12.69 10.48
N GLY A 441 -17.92 12.03 10.25
CA GLY A 441 -19.12 12.14 11.09
C GLY A 441 -19.41 10.92 11.96
N PHE A 442 -18.74 9.79 11.72
CA PHE A 442 -18.93 8.53 12.46
C PHE A 442 -17.60 7.83 12.77
N ASP A 443 -17.55 7.16 13.91
CA ASP A 443 -16.42 6.49 14.56
C ASP A 443 -16.14 5.07 14.00
N TRP A 444 -15.92 4.97 12.69
CA TRP A 444 -15.77 3.68 12.01
C TRP A 444 -14.33 3.14 12.03
N THR A 445 -13.94 2.52 13.16
CA THR A 445 -12.61 1.88 13.36
C THR A 445 -12.20 0.88 12.27
N TRP A 446 -13.17 0.26 11.60
CA TRP A 446 -12.97 -0.74 10.53
C TRP A 446 -12.56 -0.16 9.16
N MET A 447 -12.44 1.17 9.03
CA MET A 447 -12.16 1.84 7.75
C MET A 447 -10.84 1.42 7.08
N LEU A 448 -9.79 1.13 7.87
CA LEU A 448 -8.48 0.72 7.37
C LEU A 448 -8.55 -0.64 6.69
N LEU A 449 -9.05 -1.65 7.42
CA LEU A 449 -9.27 -3.01 6.91
C LEU A 449 -10.14 -3.00 5.63
N PHE A 450 -11.16 -2.14 5.58
CA PHE A 450 -11.97 -1.97 4.36
C PHE A 450 -11.24 -1.21 3.23
N GLY A 451 -10.28 -0.34 3.53
CA GLY A 451 -9.33 0.22 2.56
C GLY A 451 -8.35 -0.81 2.00
N ASP A 452 -7.84 -1.70 2.86
CA ASP A 452 -6.90 -2.76 2.50
C ASP A 452 -7.55 -3.83 1.63
N ILE A 453 -8.72 -4.35 2.05
CA ILE A 453 -9.52 -5.33 1.29
C ILE A 453 -9.88 -4.79 -0.11
N ARG A 454 -10.27 -3.51 -0.23
CA ARG A 454 -10.55 -2.87 -1.54
C ARG A 454 -9.32 -2.87 -2.46
N GLN A 455 -8.14 -2.59 -1.90
CA GLN A 455 -6.87 -2.60 -2.66
C GLN A 455 -6.44 -4.02 -3.04
N GLY A 456 -6.48 -4.98 -2.11
CA GLY A 456 -6.15 -6.39 -2.36
C GLY A 456 -7.00 -7.01 -3.48
N ILE A 457 -8.32 -6.74 -3.47
CA ILE A 457 -9.24 -7.17 -4.54
C ILE A 457 -8.83 -6.60 -5.90
N PHE A 458 -8.48 -5.31 -5.98
CA PHE A 458 -8.02 -4.70 -7.23
C PHE A 458 -6.69 -5.29 -7.71
N TYR A 459 -5.71 -5.48 -6.83
CA TYR A 459 -4.43 -6.09 -7.20
C TYR A 459 -4.63 -7.53 -7.72
N ALA A 460 -5.42 -8.36 -7.03
CA ALA A 460 -5.76 -9.70 -7.50
C ALA A 460 -6.45 -9.68 -8.88
N MET A 461 -7.37 -8.74 -9.12
CA MET A 461 -8.04 -8.57 -10.41
C MET A 461 -7.12 -8.02 -11.51
N LEU A 462 -6.16 -7.16 -11.18
CA LEU A 462 -5.18 -6.60 -12.12
C LEU A 462 -4.17 -7.66 -12.59
N LEU A 463 -3.66 -8.48 -11.66
CA LEU A 463 -2.79 -9.63 -11.99
C LEU A 463 -3.57 -10.66 -12.82
N SER A 464 -4.83 -10.95 -12.44
CA SER A 464 -5.71 -11.85 -13.20
C SER A 464 -5.98 -11.31 -14.62
N PHE A 465 -6.16 -9.99 -14.76
CA PHE A 465 -6.31 -9.35 -16.07
C PHE A 465 -5.06 -9.51 -16.94
N TRP A 466 -3.86 -9.27 -16.43
CA TRP A 466 -2.63 -9.37 -17.22
C TRP A 466 -2.38 -10.79 -17.75
N ILE A 467 -2.55 -11.82 -16.91
CA ILE A 467 -2.27 -13.20 -17.33
C ILE A 467 -3.34 -13.74 -18.31
N ILE A 468 -4.62 -13.41 -18.11
CA ILE A 468 -5.70 -13.74 -19.06
C ILE A 468 -5.55 -12.94 -20.36
N PHE A 469 -5.11 -11.67 -20.31
CA PHE A 469 -4.83 -10.88 -21.49
C PHE A 469 -3.72 -11.51 -22.35
N CYS A 470 -2.63 -11.97 -21.72
CA CYS A 470 -1.56 -12.68 -22.43
C CYS A 470 -2.07 -13.99 -23.04
N GLY A 471 -2.87 -14.77 -22.30
CA GLY A 471 -3.46 -16.02 -22.76
C GLY A 471 -4.38 -15.89 -23.97
N GLU A 472 -5.39 -15.02 -23.91
CA GLU A 472 -6.36 -14.87 -25.02
C GLU A 472 -5.71 -14.32 -26.31
N HIS A 473 -4.53 -13.68 -26.23
CA HIS A 473 -3.75 -13.26 -27.40
C HIS A 473 -2.81 -14.35 -27.96
N MET A 474 -2.69 -15.53 -27.35
CA MET A 474 -1.98 -16.67 -27.94
C MET A 474 -2.80 -17.25 -29.10
N MET A 475 -2.26 -17.18 -30.33
CA MET A 475 -3.03 -17.46 -31.54
C MET A 475 -3.40 -18.94 -31.77
N ASP A 476 -2.77 -19.90 -31.09
CA ASP A 476 -2.96 -21.35 -31.31
C ASP A 476 -3.62 -22.13 -30.16
N GLN A 477 -4.01 -21.47 -29.06
CA GLN A 477 -4.70 -22.14 -27.95
C GLN A 477 -6.13 -22.54 -28.34
N HIS A 478 -6.47 -23.82 -28.15
CA HIS A 478 -7.76 -24.39 -28.57
C HIS A 478 -8.91 -24.10 -27.59
N GLU A 479 -8.63 -24.04 -26.28
CA GLU A 479 -9.59 -23.62 -25.26
C GLU A 479 -9.45 -22.12 -24.98
N ARG A 480 -10.24 -21.30 -25.68
CA ARG A 480 -10.41 -19.86 -25.41
C ARG A 480 -11.72 -19.58 -24.66
N ASN A 481 -11.83 -18.39 -24.07
CA ASN A 481 -13.05 -17.86 -23.43
C ASN A 481 -13.55 -18.56 -22.16
N HIS A 482 -12.89 -19.62 -21.68
CA HIS A 482 -13.28 -20.33 -20.46
C HIS A 482 -12.26 -20.13 -19.33
N ILE A 483 -12.72 -19.60 -18.18
CA ILE A 483 -11.88 -19.36 -16.99
C ILE A 483 -11.21 -20.66 -16.49
N ALA A 484 -11.88 -21.81 -16.65
CA ALA A 484 -11.35 -23.12 -16.28
C ALA A 484 -10.00 -23.45 -16.94
N GLY A 485 -9.80 -23.07 -18.21
CA GLY A 485 -8.51 -23.27 -18.90
C GLY A 485 -7.36 -22.48 -18.28
N TYR A 486 -7.66 -21.40 -17.56
CA TYR A 486 -6.70 -20.55 -16.85
C TYR A 486 -6.52 -20.93 -15.38
N TRP A 487 -7.16 -21.98 -14.86
CA TRP A 487 -7.10 -22.36 -13.43
C TRP A 487 -5.67 -22.47 -12.88
N LYS A 488 -4.75 -23.06 -13.65
CA LYS A 488 -3.33 -23.19 -13.28
C LYS A 488 -2.59 -21.84 -13.15
N GLN A 489 -3.11 -20.78 -13.77
CA GLN A 489 -2.51 -19.45 -13.85
C GLN A 489 -3.16 -18.47 -12.87
N VAL A 490 -4.48 -18.57 -12.63
CA VAL A 490 -5.18 -17.76 -11.61
C VAL A 490 -5.10 -18.38 -10.21
N GLY A 491 -4.83 -19.69 -10.10
CA GLY A 491 -4.69 -20.40 -8.82
C GLY A 491 -3.70 -19.75 -7.84
N PRO A 492 -2.45 -19.43 -8.24
CA PRO A 492 -1.50 -18.72 -7.37
C PRO A 492 -2.02 -17.35 -6.91
N ILE A 493 -2.73 -16.62 -7.78
CA ILE A 493 -3.30 -15.31 -7.44
C ILE A 493 -4.40 -15.47 -6.36
N ALA A 494 -5.29 -16.44 -6.55
CA ALA A 494 -6.36 -16.75 -5.61
C ALA A 494 -5.80 -17.19 -4.24
N VAL A 495 -4.83 -18.12 -4.22
CA VAL A 495 -4.20 -18.60 -2.97
C VAL A 495 -3.43 -17.46 -2.28
N GLY A 496 -2.58 -16.73 -3.00
CA GLY A 496 -1.80 -15.64 -2.42
C GLY A 496 -2.67 -14.51 -1.85
N SER A 497 -3.73 -14.11 -2.58
CA SER A 497 -4.69 -13.10 -2.09
C SER A 497 -5.51 -13.59 -0.89
N PHE A 498 -5.83 -14.88 -0.80
CA PHE A 498 -6.51 -15.47 0.35
C PHE A 498 -5.59 -15.56 1.58
N CYS A 499 -4.31 -15.90 1.40
CA CYS A 499 -3.32 -15.88 2.50
C CYS A 499 -3.10 -14.47 3.06
N LEU A 500 -3.01 -13.45 2.19
CA LEU A 500 -2.92 -12.05 2.63
C LEU A 500 -4.21 -11.59 3.32
N PHE A 501 -5.39 -11.95 2.79
CA PHE A 501 -6.66 -11.64 3.44
C PHE A 501 -6.77 -12.26 4.85
N ILE A 502 -6.30 -13.50 5.06
CA ILE A 502 -6.24 -14.10 6.40
C ILE A 502 -5.29 -13.32 7.30
N PHE A 503 -4.09 -12.96 6.81
CA PHE A 503 -3.13 -12.15 7.57
C PHE A 503 -3.71 -10.79 7.99
N ASP A 504 -4.34 -10.05 7.08
CA ASP A 504 -4.98 -8.75 7.36
C ASP A 504 -6.14 -8.90 8.37
N MET A 505 -6.93 -9.96 8.26
CA MET A 505 -8.00 -10.29 9.21
C MET A 505 -7.49 -10.75 10.58
N CYS A 506 -6.28 -11.31 10.66
CA CYS A 506 -5.66 -11.74 11.92
C CYS A 506 -4.91 -10.62 12.64
N GLU A 507 -4.27 -9.69 11.92
CA GLU A 507 -3.63 -8.51 12.53
C GLU A 507 -4.65 -7.38 12.72
N ARG A 508 -5.03 -6.70 11.63
CA ARG A 508 -5.93 -5.54 11.67
C ARG A 508 -7.35 -5.91 12.07
N GLY A 509 -7.85 -7.08 11.66
CA GLY A 509 -9.17 -7.55 12.07
C GLY A 509 -9.32 -7.79 13.58
N VAL A 510 -8.24 -8.07 14.31
CA VAL A 510 -8.24 -8.20 15.78
C VAL A 510 -7.99 -6.85 16.47
N GLN A 511 -7.25 -5.94 15.84
CA GLN A 511 -7.05 -4.57 16.34
C GLN A 511 -8.35 -3.76 16.46
N LEU A 512 -9.41 -4.13 15.73
CA LEU A 512 -10.78 -3.59 15.89
C LEU A 512 -11.35 -3.81 17.31
N THR A 513 -10.96 -4.86 18.03
CA THR A 513 -11.46 -5.16 19.38
C THR A 513 -10.42 -4.91 20.48
N ASN A 514 -9.14 -5.08 20.18
CA ASN A 514 -8.03 -4.70 21.07
C ASN A 514 -7.00 -3.87 20.28
N PRO A 515 -7.02 -2.52 20.40
CA PRO A 515 -6.09 -1.64 19.68
C PRO A 515 -4.60 -1.93 19.93
N PHE A 516 -4.26 -2.58 21.05
CA PHE A 516 -2.89 -2.95 21.42
C PHE A 516 -2.48 -4.35 20.94
N TYR A 517 -3.35 -5.05 20.20
CA TYR A 517 -3.02 -6.34 19.60
C TYR A 517 -1.94 -6.19 18.53
N SER A 518 -0.98 -7.12 18.53
CA SER A 518 -0.15 -7.37 17.36
C SER A 518 0.35 -8.82 17.36
N ILE A 519 0.14 -9.51 16.24
CA ILE A 519 0.44 -10.91 15.98
C ILE A 519 1.92 -11.25 16.22
N TRP A 520 2.79 -10.26 15.94
CA TRP A 520 4.25 -10.26 16.14
C TRP A 520 4.69 -10.35 17.61
N THR A 521 3.76 -10.27 18.56
CA THR A 521 4.04 -10.41 20.01
C THR A 521 4.14 -11.88 20.42
N THR A 522 3.29 -12.74 19.85
CA THR A 522 3.22 -14.17 20.19
C THR A 522 4.07 -14.98 19.23
N ASP A 523 4.77 -16.01 19.73
CA ASP A 523 5.65 -16.83 18.88
C ASP A 523 4.84 -17.59 17.81
N VAL A 524 3.77 -18.29 18.21
CA VAL A 524 2.87 -19.00 17.29
C VAL A 524 2.19 -18.05 16.29
N GLY A 525 1.79 -16.86 16.72
CA GLY A 525 1.25 -15.84 15.82
C GLY A 525 2.29 -15.36 14.81
N THR A 526 3.53 -15.11 15.25
CA THR A 526 4.65 -14.71 14.40
C THR A 526 4.97 -15.78 13.36
N GLU A 527 5.03 -17.06 13.75
CA GLU A 527 5.25 -18.17 12.84
C GLU A 527 4.13 -18.29 11.80
N LEU A 528 2.86 -18.17 12.20
CA LEU A 528 1.72 -18.19 11.30
C LEU A 528 1.69 -16.97 10.35
N ALA A 529 1.96 -15.76 10.85
CA ALA A 529 2.06 -14.55 10.06
C ALA A 529 3.14 -14.67 8.97
N MET A 530 4.34 -15.10 9.38
CA MET A 530 5.45 -15.36 8.45
C MET A 530 5.10 -16.46 7.45
N ALA A 531 4.42 -17.54 7.85
CA ALA A 531 3.97 -18.58 6.94
C ALA A 531 2.98 -18.05 5.88
N PHE A 532 1.99 -17.23 6.24
CA PHE A 532 1.07 -16.62 5.28
C PHE A 532 1.80 -15.70 4.29
N ILE A 533 2.73 -14.86 4.77
CA ILE A 533 3.53 -13.95 3.95
C ILE A 533 4.45 -14.74 2.99
N ILE A 534 5.11 -15.81 3.48
CA ILE A 534 5.97 -16.68 2.66
C ILE A 534 5.16 -17.40 1.58
N VAL A 535 3.99 -17.96 1.91
CA VAL A 535 3.11 -18.61 0.93
C VAL A 535 2.61 -17.61 -0.13
N ALA A 536 2.23 -16.39 0.27
CA ALA A 536 1.86 -15.34 -0.66
C ALA A 536 3.03 -14.93 -1.57
N GLY A 537 4.24 -14.81 -1.02
CA GLY A 537 5.47 -14.54 -1.79
C GLY A 537 5.81 -15.64 -2.81
N ILE A 538 5.72 -16.92 -2.40
CA ILE A 538 5.90 -18.06 -3.32
C ILE A 538 4.84 -18.03 -4.44
N CYS A 539 3.58 -17.75 -4.11
CA CYS A 539 2.51 -17.61 -5.10
C CYS A 539 2.76 -16.47 -6.09
N LEU A 540 3.28 -15.33 -5.63
CA LEU A 540 3.65 -14.19 -6.47
C LEU A 540 4.84 -14.52 -7.40
N CYS A 541 5.86 -15.21 -6.90
CA CYS A 541 6.98 -15.70 -7.71
C CYS A 541 6.54 -16.69 -8.79
N LEU A 542 5.67 -17.66 -8.44
CA LEU A 542 5.08 -18.60 -9.40
C LEU A 542 4.23 -17.88 -10.46
N TYR A 543 3.44 -16.88 -10.06
CA TYR A 543 2.69 -16.03 -10.97
C TYR A 543 3.61 -15.29 -11.96
N PHE A 544 4.71 -14.67 -11.49
CA PHE A 544 5.64 -13.98 -12.39
C PHE A 544 6.37 -14.93 -13.34
N LEU A 545 6.74 -16.14 -12.90
CA LEU A 545 7.29 -17.17 -13.77
C LEU A 545 6.30 -17.57 -14.88
N PHE A 546 5.02 -17.78 -14.54
CA PHE A 546 3.99 -18.05 -15.54
C PHE A 546 3.76 -16.86 -16.47
N LEU A 547 3.73 -15.63 -15.98
CA LEU A 547 3.54 -14.43 -16.79
C LEU A 547 4.69 -14.26 -17.80
N CYS A 548 5.95 -14.40 -17.36
CA CYS A 548 7.12 -14.33 -18.22
C CYS A 548 7.12 -15.45 -19.28
N PHE A 549 6.77 -16.68 -18.90
CA PHE A 549 6.63 -17.81 -19.81
C PHE A 549 5.54 -17.57 -20.88
N MET A 550 4.37 -17.06 -20.47
CA MET A 550 3.26 -16.72 -21.36
C MET A 550 3.65 -15.58 -22.33
N VAL A 551 4.28 -14.51 -21.84
CA VAL A 551 4.79 -13.41 -22.68
C VAL A 551 5.82 -13.93 -23.71
N PHE A 552 6.74 -14.80 -23.31
CA PHE A 552 7.68 -15.46 -24.21
C PHE A 552 6.99 -16.34 -25.26
N GLN A 553 5.97 -17.11 -24.88
CA GLN A 553 5.16 -17.89 -25.83
C GLN A 553 4.42 -16.99 -26.82
N VAL A 554 3.78 -15.90 -26.37
CA VAL A 554 3.10 -14.95 -27.25
C VAL A 554 4.09 -14.33 -28.23
N PHE A 555 5.27 -13.86 -27.77
CA PHE A 555 6.29 -13.30 -28.66
C PHE A 555 6.79 -14.30 -29.72
N ARG A 556 7.06 -15.56 -29.32
CA ARG A 556 7.45 -16.62 -30.27
C ARG A 556 6.34 -16.93 -31.27
N ASN A 557 5.09 -16.96 -30.83
CA ASN A 557 3.94 -17.18 -31.69
C ASN A 557 3.79 -16.04 -32.71
N ILE A 558 3.77 -14.78 -32.24
CA ILE A 558 3.72 -13.59 -33.09
C ILE A 558 4.85 -13.61 -34.13
N SER A 559 6.10 -13.90 -33.74
CA SER A 559 7.24 -14.00 -34.65
C SER A 559 7.04 -15.06 -35.74
N GLY A 560 6.66 -16.29 -35.36
CA GLY A 560 6.39 -17.36 -36.32
C GLY A 560 5.22 -17.06 -37.26
N LYS A 561 4.16 -16.43 -36.76
CA LYS A 561 2.99 -16.04 -37.56
C LYS A 561 3.31 -14.88 -38.50
N GLN A 562 4.13 -13.90 -38.09
CA GLN A 562 4.53 -12.76 -38.91
C GLN A 562 5.20 -13.21 -40.22
N SER A 563 6.08 -14.22 -40.18
CA SER A 563 6.67 -14.82 -41.38
C SER A 563 5.65 -15.42 -42.35
N SER A 564 4.45 -15.79 -41.88
CA SER A 564 3.36 -16.35 -42.70
C SER A 564 2.29 -15.33 -43.14
N LEU A 565 2.25 -14.13 -42.54
CA LEU A 565 1.26 -13.10 -42.88
C LEU A 565 1.23 -12.72 -44.37
N PRO A 566 2.36 -12.58 -45.10
CA PRO A 566 2.34 -12.25 -46.53
C PRO A 566 1.58 -13.26 -47.40
N ALA A 567 1.48 -14.52 -46.97
CA ALA A 567 0.80 -15.60 -47.69
C ALA A 567 -0.69 -15.76 -47.32
N MET A 568 -1.25 -14.91 -46.45
CA MET A 568 -2.65 -14.97 -46.05
C MET A 568 -3.53 -14.00 -46.85
N SER A 569 -4.81 -14.36 -47.03
CA SER A 569 -5.79 -13.47 -47.66
C SER A 569 -5.94 -12.14 -46.90
N LYS A 570 -6.13 -11.04 -47.65
CA LYS A 570 -6.07 -9.65 -47.17
C LYS A 570 -6.87 -9.43 -45.88
N VAL A 571 -8.10 -9.97 -45.82
CA VAL A 571 -9.02 -9.85 -44.68
C VAL A 571 -8.48 -10.58 -43.43
N ARG A 572 -7.94 -11.79 -43.59
CA ARG A 572 -7.35 -12.56 -42.48
C ARG A 572 -6.05 -11.91 -41.98
N ARG A 573 -5.24 -11.37 -42.91
CA ARG A 573 -3.98 -10.69 -42.59
C ARG A 573 -4.21 -9.45 -41.72
N LEU A 574 -5.12 -8.56 -42.13
CA LEU A 574 -5.47 -7.34 -41.38
C LEU A 574 -5.99 -7.64 -39.96
N HIS A 575 -6.77 -8.72 -39.78
CA HIS A 575 -7.25 -9.12 -38.46
C HIS A 575 -6.10 -9.52 -37.52
N TYR A 576 -5.14 -10.33 -37.99
CA TYR A 576 -3.98 -10.70 -37.18
C TYR A 576 -2.97 -9.56 -36.99
N GLU A 577 -2.75 -8.71 -38.00
CA GLU A 577 -1.96 -7.47 -37.85
C GLU A 577 -2.54 -6.58 -36.72
N GLY A 578 -3.86 -6.40 -36.68
CA GLY A 578 -4.56 -5.66 -35.63
C GLY A 578 -4.46 -6.31 -34.24
N LEU A 579 -4.57 -7.63 -34.15
CA LEU A 579 -4.42 -8.38 -32.89
C LEU A 579 -2.97 -8.29 -32.34
N ILE A 580 -1.97 -8.41 -33.21
CA ILE A 580 -0.56 -8.25 -32.87
C ILE A 580 -0.27 -6.82 -32.40
N PHE A 581 -0.80 -5.81 -33.09
CA PHE A 581 -0.66 -4.41 -32.70
C PHE A 581 -1.23 -4.14 -31.30
N ARG A 582 -2.46 -4.61 -31.02
CA ARG A 582 -3.10 -4.51 -29.70
C ARG A 582 -2.25 -5.08 -28.58
N PHE A 583 -1.77 -6.32 -28.76
CA PHE A 583 -0.96 -6.99 -27.76
C PHE A 583 0.31 -6.19 -27.45
N LYS A 584 1.06 -5.80 -28.48
CA LYS A 584 2.29 -5.01 -28.32
C LYS A 584 2.03 -3.62 -27.71
N PHE A 585 0.94 -2.95 -28.11
CA PHE A 585 0.57 -1.62 -27.62
C PHE A 585 0.21 -1.64 -26.13
N LEU A 586 -0.72 -2.51 -25.70
CA LEU A 586 -1.11 -2.55 -24.28
C LEU A 586 0.03 -3.08 -23.41
N MET A 587 0.77 -4.09 -23.87
CA MET A 587 1.94 -4.60 -23.15
C MET A 587 2.98 -3.50 -22.91
N LEU A 588 3.31 -2.69 -23.92
CA LEU A 588 4.24 -1.58 -23.77
C LEU A 588 3.76 -0.55 -22.73
N ILE A 589 2.48 -0.18 -22.75
CA ILE A 589 1.88 0.72 -21.75
C ILE A 589 1.91 0.08 -20.36
N THR A 590 1.62 -1.21 -20.26
CA THR A 590 1.59 -1.93 -18.97
C THR A 590 2.99 -2.02 -18.36
N LEU A 591 4.02 -2.32 -19.15
CA LEU A 591 5.41 -2.27 -18.69
C LEU A 591 5.83 -0.85 -18.30
N ALA A 592 5.41 0.18 -19.05
CA ALA A 592 5.70 1.56 -18.70
C ALA A 592 5.05 1.98 -17.37
N CYS A 593 3.77 1.68 -17.16
CA CYS A 593 3.08 1.95 -15.89
C CYS A 593 3.70 1.18 -14.71
N ALA A 594 4.06 -0.10 -14.90
CA ALA A 594 4.73 -0.90 -13.89
C ALA A 594 6.13 -0.33 -13.55
N ALA A 595 6.95 -0.04 -14.56
CA ALA A 595 8.28 0.54 -14.37
C ALA A 595 8.22 1.90 -13.67
N MET A 596 7.32 2.80 -14.09
CA MET A 596 7.15 4.10 -13.43
C MET A 596 6.63 3.96 -11.99
N THR A 597 5.80 2.96 -11.69
CA THR A 597 5.39 2.66 -10.31
C THR A 597 6.59 2.26 -9.46
N VAL A 598 7.42 1.33 -9.93
CA VAL A 598 8.62 0.88 -9.20
C VAL A 598 9.65 1.99 -9.05
N ILE A 599 9.94 2.76 -10.12
CA ILE A 599 10.91 3.86 -10.09
C ILE A 599 10.50 4.92 -9.06
N PHE A 600 9.25 5.42 -9.11
CA PHE A 600 8.81 6.42 -8.13
C PHE A 600 8.65 5.85 -6.71
N PHE A 601 8.32 4.56 -6.56
CA PHE A 601 8.34 3.91 -5.25
C PHE A 601 9.75 3.95 -4.65
N ILE A 602 10.77 3.45 -5.36
CA ILE A 602 12.16 3.48 -4.88
C ILE A 602 12.63 4.92 -4.59
N VAL A 603 12.31 5.89 -5.44
CA VAL A 603 12.61 7.31 -5.17
C VAL A 603 11.94 7.80 -3.88
N SER A 604 10.69 7.43 -3.62
CA SER A 604 9.96 7.82 -2.39
C SER A 604 10.50 7.17 -1.10
N GLN A 605 11.14 5.98 -1.20
CA GLN A 605 11.76 5.29 -0.06
C GLN A 605 13.19 5.79 0.23
N VAL A 606 13.92 6.25 -0.79
CA VAL A 606 15.31 6.74 -0.66
C VAL A 606 15.37 8.27 -0.39
N THR A 607 14.28 9.00 -0.60
CA THR A 607 14.22 10.46 -0.41
C THR A 607 13.62 10.84 0.95
N GLU A 608 14.08 11.95 1.53
CA GLU A 608 13.53 12.62 2.73
C GLU A 608 12.10 13.21 2.55
N GLY A 609 11.28 12.62 1.68
CA GLY A 609 9.88 12.95 1.42
C GLY A 609 9.56 14.27 0.71
N HIS A 610 10.49 15.23 0.70
CA HIS A 610 10.29 16.58 0.17
C HIS A 610 11.55 17.14 -0.49
N TRP A 611 11.38 17.90 -1.58
CA TRP A 611 12.46 18.61 -2.29
C TRP A 611 12.20 20.13 -2.28
N LYS A 612 13.24 20.94 -2.16
CA LYS A 612 13.15 22.41 -2.31
C LYS A 612 13.60 22.80 -3.72
N TRP A 613 12.65 23.10 -4.60
CA TRP A 613 12.92 23.62 -5.94
C TRP A 613 12.60 25.12 -5.99
N GLY A 614 13.65 25.93 -5.92
CA GLY A 614 13.53 27.39 -5.79
C GLY A 614 12.87 27.77 -4.47
N GLY A 615 11.81 28.58 -4.55
CA GLY A 615 11.05 29.04 -3.38
C GLY A 615 9.96 28.09 -2.89
N VAL A 616 9.77 26.91 -3.49
CA VAL A 616 8.64 26.01 -3.21
C VAL A 616 9.13 24.63 -2.75
N THR A 617 8.48 24.08 -1.73
CA THR A 617 8.64 22.67 -1.31
C THR A 617 7.74 21.78 -2.14
N VAL A 618 8.33 20.82 -2.86
CA VAL A 618 7.63 19.79 -3.64
C VAL A 618 7.58 18.50 -2.81
N GLN A 619 6.37 18.01 -2.52
CA GLN A 619 6.18 16.85 -1.64
C GLN A 619 6.19 15.55 -2.46
N VAL A 620 7.38 14.95 -2.62
CA VAL A 620 7.60 13.77 -3.48
C VAL A 620 6.74 12.57 -3.05
N ASN A 621 6.60 12.32 -1.75
CA ASN A 621 5.83 11.16 -1.26
C ASN A 621 4.32 11.32 -1.51
N SER A 622 3.81 12.55 -1.45
CA SER A 622 2.40 12.82 -1.75
C SER A 622 2.13 12.82 -3.26
N ALA A 623 3.08 13.32 -4.07
CA ALA A 623 3.06 13.17 -5.53
C ALA A 623 3.09 11.71 -5.99
N PHE A 624 3.80 10.83 -5.27
CA PHE A 624 3.77 9.39 -5.51
C PHE A 624 2.36 8.82 -5.30
N PHE A 625 1.75 9.01 -4.12
CA PHE A 625 0.43 8.44 -3.85
C PHE A 625 -0.65 8.94 -4.82
N THR A 626 -0.75 10.24 -5.08
CA THR A 626 -1.74 10.78 -6.05
C THR A 626 -1.40 10.37 -7.48
N GLY A 627 -0.12 10.41 -7.86
CA GLY A 627 0.35 10.07 -9.20
C GLY A 627 0.07 8.62 -9.56
N ILE A 628 0.42 7.67 -8.70
CA ILE A 628 0.15 6.24 -8.93
C ILE A 628 -1.35 5.94 -8.93
N TYR A 629 -2.12 6.55 -8.02
CA TYR A 629 -3.57 6.41 -7.99
C TYR A 629 -4.24 6.97 -9.25
N GLY A 630 -3.77 8.11 -9.75
CA GLY A 630 -4.18 8.67 -11.05
C GLY A 630 -3.81 7.76 -12.22
N MET A 631 -2.61 7.17 -12.21
CA MET A 631 -2.11 6.33 -13.30
C MET A 631 -2.93 5.06 -13.47
N TRP A 632 -3.24 4.35 -12.39
CA TRP A 632 -4.06 3.13 -12.47
C TRP A 632 -5.53 3.45 -12.81
N ASN A 633 -6.06 4.60 -12.36
CA ASN A 633 -7.35 5.11 -12.81
C ASN A 633 -7.38 5.35 -14.33
N LEU A 634 -6.38 6.06 -14.87
CA LEU A 634 -6.27 6.38 -16.28
C LEU A 634 -6.00 5.14 -17.15
N TYR A 635 -5.25 4.17 -16.63
CA TYR A 635 -5.03 2.85 -17.25
C TYR A 635 -6.35 2.07 -17.38
N VAL A 636 -7.13 1.97 -16.30
CA VAL A 636 -8.43 1.28 -16.27
C VAL A 636 -9.47 2.01 -17.15
N PHE A 637 -9.48 3.34 -17.17
CA PHE A 637 -10.28 4.14 -18.09
C PHE A 637 -9.90 3.85 -19.55
N ALA A 638 -8.60 3.84 -19.88
CA ALA A 638 -8.09 3.58 -21.22
C ALA A 638 -8.44 2.16 -21.70
N LEU A 639 -8.38 1.15 -20.82
CA LEU A 639 -8.81 -0.21 -21.12
C LEU A 639 -10.28 -0.27 -21.55
N MET A 640 -11.19 0.25 -20.72
CA MET A 640 -12.62 0.26 -21.05
C MET A 640 -12.93 1.09 -22.31
N PHE A 641 -12.25 2.22 -22.51
CA PHE A 641 -12.45 3.05 -23.70
C PHE A 641 -11.95 2.38 -25.00
N LEU A 642 -10.74 1.81 -24.99
CA LEU A 642 -10.09 1.27 -26.19
C LEU A 642 -10.62 -0.10 -26.60
N TYR A 643 -10.97 -0.96 -25.63
CA TYR A 643 -11.50 -2.31 -25.87
C TYR A 643 -13.03 -2.36 -25.95
N ALA A 644 -13.73 -1.23 -25.85
CA ALA A 644 -15.17 -1.15 -26.15
C ALA A 644 -15.47 -1.55 -27.61
N PRO A 645 -16.61 -2.19 -27.92
CA PRO A 645 -17.06 -2.40 -29.29
C PRO A 645 -17.18 -1.08 -30.07
N SER A 646 -16.83 -1.05 -31.36
CA SER A 646 -17.04 0.13 -32.22
C SER A 646 -18.51 0.24 -32.70
N HIS A 647 -18.90 1.40 -33.21
CA HIS A 647 -20.10 1.55 -34.05
C HIS A 647 -19.75 1.63 -35.55
N LYS A 648 -18.47 1.79 -35.91
CA LYS A 648 -18.05 1.89 -37.32
C LYS A 648 -18.03 0.50 -37.94
N ASN A 649 -18.89 0.28 -38.94
CA ASN A 649 -18.91 -0.96 -39.72
C ASN A 649 -17.79 -0.92 -40.76
N TYR A 650 -17.00 -1.99 -40.87
CA TYR A 650 -16.46 -2.39 -42.17
C TYR A 650 -17.60 -3.07 -42.94
N GLY A 651 -17.95 -2.57 -44.13
CA GLY A 651 -19.06 -3.18 -44.89
C GLY A 651 -19.51 -2.52 -46.19
N GLU A 652 -19.26 -1.22 -46.40
CA GLU A 652 -19.72 -0.53 -47.63
C GLU A 652 -18.66 -0.57 -48.75
N ASP A 653 -17.37 -0.48 -48.44
CA ASP A 653 -16.30 -0.56 -49.45
C ASP A 653 -16.03 -1.99 -49.98
N GLN A 654 -16.46 -3.04 -49.25
CA GLN A 654 -16.11 -4.43 -49.56
C GLN A 654 -17.13 -5.16 -50.45
N SER A 655 -18.37 -4.71 -50.57
CA SER A 655 -19.39 -5.36 -51.42
C SER A 655 -18.99 -5.39 -52.90
N ASN A 656 -18.21 -4.40 -53.34
CA ASN A 656 -17.78 -4.27 -54.72
C ASN A 656 -16.52 -5.11 -55.01
N ALA A 657 -15.75 -5.48 -53.98
CA ALA A 657 -14.53 -6.27 -54.11
C ALA A 657 -14.80 -7.78 -54.13
N THR A 658 -15.72 -8.29 -53.30
CA THR A 658 -16.04 -9.73 -53.24
C THR A 658 -16.70 -10.26 -54.50
N ILE A 659 -17.44 -9.42 -55.24
CA ILE A 659 -17.99 -9.77 -56.56
C ILE A 659 -16.87 -10.05 -57.57
N SER A 660 -15.73 -9.35 -57.48
CA SER A 660 -14.57 -9.61 -58.34
C SER A 660 -13.78 -10.84 -57.91
N GLU A 661 -13.37 -10.94 -56.64
CA GLU A 661 -12.51 -12.04 -56.17
C GLU A 661 -13.21 -13.42 -56.28
N SER A 662 -14.54 -13.48 -56.08
CA SER A 662 -15.32 -14.72 -56.28
C SER A 662 -15.38 -15.20 -57.73
N HIS A 663 -15.17 -14.30 -58.72
CA HIS A 663 -15.28 -14.64 -60.14
C HIS A 663 -14.00 -15.26 -60.70
N ASP A 664 -12.87 -15.14 -59.99
CA ASP A 664 -11.57 -15.69 -60.39
C ASP A 664 -11.22 -16.99 -59.63
N GLU A 665 -11.62 -17.17 -58.36
CA GLU A 665 -11.55 -18.49 -57.71
C GLU A 665 -12.41 -19.55 -58.43
N LEU A 666 -13.56 -19.14 -58.98
CA LEU A 666 -14.42 -20.01 -59.80
C LEU A 666 -13.78 -20.40 -61.15
N LYS A 667 -12.97 -19.53 -61.76
CA LYS A 667 -12.20 -19.86 -62.97
C LYS A 667 -11.05 -20.81 -62.63
N LEU A 668 -10.30 -20.53 -61.57
CA LEU A 668 -9.12 -21.32 -61.20
C LEU A 668 -9.50 -22.75 -60.81
N SER A 669 -10.63 -22.92 -60.11
CA SER A 669 -11.19 -24.25 -59.81
C SER A 669 -11.68 -24.99 -61.06
N PHE A 670 -12.29 -24.30 -62.03
CA PHE A 670 -12.64 -24.89 -63.34
C PHE A 670 -11.40 -25.39 -64.10
N TYR A 671 -10.36 -24.55 -64.24
CA TYR A 671 -9.12 -24.91 -64.92
C TYR A 671 -8.40 -26.11 -64.28
N LEU A 672 -8.41 -26.22 -62.95
CA LEU A 672 -7.84 -27.37 -62.23
C LEU A 672 -8.69 -28.64 -62.37
N MET A 673 -10.00 -28.52 -62.56
CA MET A 673 -10.89 -29.66 -62.77
C MET A 673 -10.75 -30.21 -64.20
N GLU A 674 -10.69 -29.33 -65.20
CA GLU A 674 -10.52 -29.71 -66.61
C GLU A 674 -9.14 -30.32 -66.92
N SER A 675 -8.10 -29.94 -66.18
CA SER A 675 -6.76 -30.53 -66.34
C SER A 675 -6.67 -32.00 -65.89
N ASN A 676 -7.51 -32.43 -64.96
CA ASN A 676 -7.52 -33.80 -64.44
C ASN A 676 -8.30 -34.79 -65.31
N THR A 677 -9.17 -34.34 -66.22
CA THR A 677 -10.04 -35.23 -67.01
C THR A 677 -9.36 -35.89 -68.21
N LYS A 678 -8.05 -35.65 -68.45
CA LYS A 678 -7.32 -36.07 -69.66
C LYS A 678 -6.19 -37.09 -69.45
N ARG A 679 -6.19 -37.88 -68.36
CA ARG A 679 -5.19 -38.95 -68.13
C ARG A 679 -5.76 -40.25 -67.53
N SER A 680 -6.27 -41.13 -68.38
CA SER A 680 -6.33 -42.60 -68.20
C SER A 680 -6.93 -43.26 -69.47
N PRO A 681 -6.58 -44.51 -69.78
CA PRO A 681 -5.22 -44.99 -70.04
C PRO A 681 -5.14 -45.67 -71.43
N THR A 682 -3.97 -46.15 -71.86
CA THR A 682 -3.93 -47.07 -73.02
C THR A 682 -2.70 -47.96 -72.97
N ILE A 683 -2.95 -49.28 -72.89
CA ILE A 683 -2.01 -50.43 -72.89
C ILE A 683 -1.00 -50.40 -71.74
#